data_AF-A0A250E5W2-F1
#
_entry.id   AF-A0A250E5W2-F1
#
_cell.length_a   1.000
_cell.length_b   1.000
_cell.length_c   1.000
_cell.angle_alpha   90.00
_cell.angle_beta   90.00
_cell.angle_gamma   90.00
#
_symmetry.space_group_name_H-M   'P 1'
#
loop_
_entity.id
_entity.type
_entity.pdbx_description
1 polymer ?
#
loop_
_entity_poly.entity_id
_entity_poly.type
_entity_poly.pdbx_seq_one_letter_code
_entity_poly.pdbx_strand_id
1 'polypeptide(L)'
;MSFGAIAQTENVQGTYYSNSLTQDLKLKINEDKTFDIVILSGKYELGKDNAIDFAFDNVSTFVVREKEKGNKSTLKVTLNSNYEHVDLKFLYIGYEDENNEVKYENLYDKISANETTKEAYTENRETIYSLGTFEIPKTENLYLVNATQMPSSEKKASVIIEKFPIKKDISSVDVFFSLSGLYASVPKIAGKYNKQQQSIQLLDFYGEYDVLFEKKSKRNDGKNINKTSADEVKNWEHITYSQDENFPSDSIYSSVETKVKLDVKDNLADALKSVQKNNKLLLVFYQPENTEKAKEEFNDLISQYESDLSYYNEYEFSKYDIVDFYFADKKDEKWFKKKNIKMQNQFICLNYNGEILYHEPNTVSNVKNNIYAGSSFISVLEGAFIAKAIDDVFSNKKATISQIENVFLKALASNSIPLYVYREKSNDEEQKDSQDWELYLENFKDIKNLYKFKSTPEQADKHWKRIIDAHKKDTQLDVPFATLLSKNYEAYSLYYDHENYYKKLFDIKRKNDKTDLEATQYLIKFNEQIQTYNDNLYKKEDYINLETINVNTDIITSVLNKIAEDSPELSEKVKLTYIEGKQKKVFDYENLKPFFEEFYPEEQITLFEDYYQTMTSADASNIILSLDKVYSQNTKQQFNDWIYYKNNFANECNNIAWQIVEKHRNNKALLEKALKWSKTSLELESENPHYLDTYAHLLYFTNNKEKAIETQRKAFQILENSQEDYEQELKEEIKQTLKKMESGSI
;
A
#
# COMPACT_ATOMS: atom_id res chain seq x y z
N MET A 1 9.17 -56.44 29.33
CA MET A 1 9.89 -55.89 28.16
C MET A 1 8.84 -55.57 27.11
N SER A 2 8.59 -54.29 26.86
CA SER A 2 7.65 -53.82 25.85
C SER A 2 8.45 -53.49 24.60
N PHE A 3 8.23 -54.22 23.50
CA PHE A 3 8.75 -53.85 22.19
C PHE A 3 7.92 -52.68 21.67
N GLY A 4 8.52 -51.49 21.66
CA GLY A 4 7.94 -50.31 21.04
C GLY A 4 7.89 -50.48 19.52
N ALA A 5 6.73 -50.22 18.93
CA ALA A 5 6.56 -50.13 17.49
C ALA A 5 7.43 -48.98 16.95
N ILE A 6 8.41 -49.30 16.11
CA ILE A 6 9.16 -48.31 15.34
C ILE A 6 8.21 -47.84 14.24
N ALA A 7 7.79 -46.58 14.30
CA ALA A 7 7.13 -45.93 13.17
C ALA A 7 8.07 -45.98 11.96
N GLN A 8 7.67 -46.65 10.89
CA GLN A 8 8.38 -46.57 9.61
C GLN A 8 8.42 -45.11 9.18
N THR A 9 9.59 -44.48 9.21
CA THR A 9 9.83 -43.21 8.52
C THR A 9 9.54 -43.41 7.04
N GLU A 10 8.54 -42.70 6.52
CA GLU A 10 8.19 -42.74 5.10
C GLU A 10 9.37 -42.24 4.26
N ASN A 11 9.69 -42.95 3.16
CA ASN A 11 10.83 -42.61 2.31
C ASN A 11 10.49 -41.44 1.37
N VAL A 12 10.55 -40.22 1.91
CA VAL A 12 10.34 -38.94 1.19
C VAL A 12 11.60 -38.51 0.41
N GLN A 13 12.72 -39.22 0.54
CA GLN A 13 13.99 -38.83 -0.08
C GLN A 13 13.93 -38.88 -1.61
N GLY A 14 14.63 -37.96 -2.26
CA GLY A 14 14.73 -37.91 -3.72
C GLY A 14 14.70 -36.49 -4.28
N THR A 15 14.86 -36.39 -5.60
CA THR A 15 14.71 -35.14 -6.34
C THR A 15 13.30 -35.04 -6.90
N TYR A 16 12.67 -33.90 -6.67
CA TYR A 16 11.36 -33.53 -7.15
C TYR A 16 11.48 -32.30 -8.05
N TYR A 17 10.62 -32.20 -9.05
CA TYR A 17 10.62 -31.13 -10.04
C TYR A 17 9.32 -30.35 -9.95
N SER A 18 9.39 -29.02 -10.02
CA SER A 18 8.21 -28.15 -10.03
C SER A 18 7.34 -28.41 -11.26
N ASN A 19 6.02 -28.32 -11.09
CA ASN A 19 5.03 -28.37 -12.16
C ASN A 19 4.68 -26.98 -12.74
N SER A 20 5.38 -25.93 -12.31
CA SER A 20 5.16 -24.53 -12.71
C SER A 20 5.38 -24.31 -14.21
N LEU A 21 4.57 -23.44 -14.82
CA LEU A 21 4.70 -23.06 -16.23
C LEU A 21 5.76 -21.96 -16.46
N THR A 22 6.18 -21.28 -15.40
CA THR A 22 7.08 -20.12 -15.45
C THR A 22 8.46 -20.39 -14.85
N GLN A 23 8.67 -21.50 -14.14
CA GLN A 23 9.92 -21.78 -13.41
C GLN A 23 10.37 -23.26 -13.46
N ASP A 24 11.66 -23.53 -13.71
CA ASP A 24 12.28 -24.88 -13.66
C ASP A 24 12.97 -25.13 -12.30
N LEU A 25 12.18 -25.17 -11.21
CA LEU A 25 12.69 -25.41 -9.85
C LEU A 25 12.91 -26.90 -9.56
N LYS A 26 13.96 -27.21 -8.79
CA LYS A 26 14.21 -28.56 -8.25
C LYS A 26 14.22 -28.55 -6.73
N LEU A 27 13.48 -29.45 -6.12
CA LEU A 27 13.52 -29.72 -4.68
C LEU A 27 14.22 -31.05 -4.44
N LYS A 28 15.35 -31.04 -3.73
CA LYS A 28 16.05 -32.25 -3.29
C LYS A 28 15.76 -32.47 -1.80
N ILE A 29 15.23 -33.64 -1.47
CA ILE A 29 15.09 -34.09 -0.07
C ILE A 29 16.21 -35.06 0.22
N ASN A 30 17.15 -34.67 1.09
CA ASN A 30 18.38 -35.38 1.40
C ASN A 30 18.18 -36.42 2.51
N GLU A 31 19.13 -37.35 2.65
CA GLU A 31 19.02 -38.45 3.61
C GLU A 31 19.12 -38.01 5.08
N ASP A 32 19.86 -36.94 5.34
CA ASP A 32 20.13 -36.35 6.65
C ASP A 32 19.03 -35.40 7.14
N LYS A 33 17.86 -35.42 6.49
CA LYS A 33 16.72 -34.52 6.73
C LYS A 33 17.00 -33.05 6.39
N THR A 34 18.05 -32.77 5.61
CA THR A 34 18.19 -31.48 4.92
C THR A 34 17.44 -31.48 3.59
N PHE A 35 17.24 -30.31 3.01
CA PHE A 35 16.67 -30.18 1.67
C PHE A 35 17.36 -29.04 0.93
N ASP A 36 17.40 -29.15 -0.40
CA ASP A 36 17.87 -28.08 -1.29
C ASP A 36 16.74 -27.67 -2.22
N ILE A 37 16.44 -26.37 -2.28
CA ILE A 37 15.68 -25.80 -3.39
C ILE A 37 16.70 -25.22 -4.36
N VAL A 38 16.92 -25.91 -5.48
CA VAL A 38 17.88 -25.50 -6.49
C VAL A 38 17.17 -24.59 -7.48
N ILE A 39 17.39 -23.29 -7.32
CA ILE A 39 16.93 -22.24 -8.23
C ILE A 39 17.92 -22.08 -9.39
N LEU A 40 19.23 -22.06 -9.10
CA LEU A 40 20.30 -21.89 -10.07
C LEU A 40 21.31 -23.05 -9.97
N SER A 41 21.79 -23.53 -11.12
CA SER A 41 22.91 -24.47 -11.21
C SER A 41 23.72 -24.17 -12.46
N GLY A 42 25.04 -24.34 -12.39
CA GLY A 42 25.93 -23.95 -13.47
C GLY A 42 27.35 -24.44 -13.29
N LYS A 43 28.21 -24.04 -14.22
CA LYS A 43 29.66 -24.20 -14.17
C LYS A 43 30.30 -22.97 -13.56
N TYR A 44 31.54 -23.10 -13.14
CA TYR A 44 32.35 -21.94 -12.80
C TYR A 44 33.71 -22.05 -13.50
N GLU A 45 34.30 -20.90 -13.80
CA GLU A 45 35.68 -20.79 -14.29
C GLU A 45 36.50 -19.94 -13.32
N LEU A 46 37.75 -20.34 -13.09
CA LEU A 46 38.68 -19.60 -12.25
C LEU A 46 39.62 -18.78 -13.14
N GLY A 47 39.48 -17.46 -13.08
CA GLY A 47 40.29 -16.49 -13.82
C GLY A 47 41.70 -16.30 -13.24
N LYS A 48 42.53 -15.52 -13.95
CA LYS A 48 43.96 -15.33 -13.66
C LYS A 48 44.25 -14.63 -12.31
N ASP A 49 43.27 -13.92 -11.74
CA ASP A 49 43.42 -13.17 -10.48
C ASP A 49 42.61 -13.79 -9.32
N ASN A 50 42.36 -15.10 -9.34
CA ASN A 50 41.43 -15.80 -8.44
C ASN A 50 39.98 -15.27 -8.50
N ALA A 51 39.63 -14.49 -9.53
CA ALA A 51 38.23 -14.20 -9.85
C ALA A 51 37.53 -15.49 -10.27
N ILE A 52 36.32 -15.72 -9.76
CA ILE A 52 35.50 -16.89 -10.10
C ILE A 52 34.26 -16.40 -10.85
N ASP A 53 34.13 -16.84 -12.09
CA ASP A 53 32.98 -16.53 -12.93
C ASP A 53 32.02 -17.71 -12.91
N PHE A 54 30.77 -17.47 -12.52
CA PHE A 54 29.72 -18.49 -12.50
C PHE A 54 28.86 -18.39 -13.77
N ALA A 55 28.82 -19.46 -14.55
CA ALA A 55 27.99 -19.58 -15.74
C ALA A 55 26.82 -20.52 -15.47
N PHE A 56 25.60 -20.00 -15.40
CA PHE A 56 24.41 -20.80 -15.08
C PHE A 56 23.84 -21.49 -16.32
N ASP A 57 23.64 -22.81 -16.25
CA ASP A 57 23.14 -23.62 -17.38
C ASP A 57 21.63 -23.38 -17.64
N ASN A 58 20.88 -22.93 -16.63
CA ASN A 58 19.41 -22.98 -16.61
C ASN A 58 18.69 -21.63 -16.33
N VAL A 59 19.38 -20.49 -16.35
CA VAL A 59 18.70 -19.18 -16.17
C VAL A 59 18.00 -18.80 -17.47
N SER A 60 16.72 -19.12 -17.59
CA SER A 60 15.86 -18.57 -18.64
C SER A 60 14.89 -17.60 -18.01
N THR A 61 14.81 -16.41 -18.57
CA THR A 61 13.73 -15.44 -18.31
C THR A 61 12.48 -15.77 -19.11
N PHE A 62 12.61 -16.68 -20.10
CA PHE A 62 11.53 -17.13 -20.97
C PHE A 62 11.37 -18.66 -20.98
N VAL A 63 10.12 -19.12 -20.96
CA VAL A 63 9.76 -20.51 -21.28
C VAL A 63 8.99 -20.54 -22.60
N VAL A 64 9.47 -21.32 -23.57
CA VAL A 64 8.82 -21.44 -24.90
C VAL A 64 8.16 -22.80 -25.06
N ARG A 65 6.91 -22.82 -25.50
CA ARG A 65 6.12 -24.06 -25.68
C ARG A 65 5.47 -24.13 -27.05
N GLU A 66 5.50 -25.31 -27.67
CA GLU A 66 4.75 -25.63 -28.88
C GLU A 66 3.24 -25.55 -28.62
N LYS A 67 2.53 -24.68 -29.36
CA LYS A 67 1.08 -24.49 -29.24
C LYS A 67 0.31 -25.24 -30.33
N GLU A 68 0.66 -24.97 -31.59
CA GLU A 68 0.00 -25.57 -32.76
C GLU A 68 1.02 -26.06 -33.78
N LYS A 69 0.72 -27.20 -34.41
CA LYS A 69 1.44 -27.72 -35.57
C LYS A 69 0.83 -27.21 -36.87
N GLY A 70 1.67 -26.84 -37.83
CA GLY A 70 1.25 -26.38 -39.14
C GLY A 70 2.44 -25.88 -39.97
N ASN A 71 2.27 -25.88 -41.29
CA ASN A 71 3.26 -25.39 -42.24
C ASN A 71 2.82 -24.03 -42.78
N LYS A 72 2.93 -23.00 -41.95
CA LYS A 72 2.62 -21.60 -42.30
C LYS A 72 3.91 -20.83 -42.61
N SER A 73 3.81 -19.81 -43.46
CA SER A 73 4.90 -18.88 -43.76
C SER A 73 5.21 -17.91 -42.62
N THR A 74 4.34 -17.83 -41.61
CA THR A 74 4.51 -17.07 -40.38
C THR A 74 4.49 -17.98 -39.16
N LEU A 75 5.12 -17.55 -38.07
CA LEU A 75 5.03 -18.14 -36.74
C LEU A 75 4.20 -17.21 -35.84
N LYS A 76 3.11 -17.74 -35.29
CA LYS A 76 2.26 -17.02 -34.34
C LYS A 76 2.79 -17.17 -32.91
N VAL A 77 3.08 -16.05 -32.25
CA VAL A 77 3.63 -16.00 -30.89
C VAL A 77 2.59 -15.38 -29.96
N THR A 78 2.27 -16.08 -28.86
CA THR A 78 1.47 -15.54 -27.76
C THR A 78 2.40 -15.29 -26.56
N LEU A 79 2.51 -14.04 -26.12
CA LEU A 79 3.28 -13.67 -24.93
C LEU A 79 2.40 -13.73 -23.68
N ASN A 80 2.88 -14.41 -22.65
CA ASN A 80 2.19 -14.60 -21.38
C ASN A 80 3.11 -14.25 -20.20
N SER A 81 2.55 -13.84 -19.07
CA SER A 81 3.31 -13.58 -17.84
C SER A 81 2.50 -13.92 -16.58
N ASN A 82 3.18 -14.12 -15.46
CA ASN A 82 2.56 -14.19 -14.13
C ASN A 82 2.28 -12.81 -13.51
N TYR A 83 2.62 -11.72 -14.21
CA TYR A 83 2.30 -10.35 -13.80
C TYR A 83 1.36 -9.70 -14.82
N GLU A 84 0.36 -8.97 -14.32
CA GLU A 84 -0.61 -8.24 -15.16
C GLU A 84 0.07 -7.10 -15.94
N HIS A 85 1.03 -6.44 -15.30
CA HIS A 85 1.73 -5.30 -15.84
C HIS A 85 3.21 -5.63 -16.06
N VAL A 86 3.57 -5.91 -17.31
CA VAL A 86 4.96 -6.09 -17.75
C VAL A 86 5.32 -4.93 -18.66
N ASP A 87 6.43 -4.25 -18.37
CA ASP A 87 6.93 -3.19 -19.24
C ASP A 87 7.54 -3.77 -20.52
N LEU A 88 6.70 -3.86 -21.55
CA LEU A 88 7.05 -4.41 -22.86
C LEU A 88 8.17 -3.63 -23.57
N LYS A 89 8.43 -2.37 -23.18
CA LYS A 89 9.49 -1.54 -23.77
C LYS A 89 10.88 -2.15 -23.58
N PHE A 90 11.05 -3.03 -22.60
CA PHE A 90 12.31 -3.71 -22.31
C PHE A 90 12.39 -5.15 -22.79
N LEU A 91 11.40 -5.63 -23.56
CA LEU A 91 11.38 -6.99 -24.08
C LEU A 91 11.48 -6.96 -25.61
N TYR A 92 12.30 -7.85 -26.15
CA TYR A 92 12.50 -7.94 -27.59
C TYR A 92 12.37 -9.38 -28.09
N ILE A 93 11.90 -9.50 -29.32
CA ILE A 93 11.87 -10.74 -30.08
C ILE A 93 12.74 -10.62 -31.32
N GLY A 94 13.58 -11.62 -31.56
CA GLY A 94 14.40 -11.73 -32.74
C GLY A 94 14.05 -12.96 -33.57
N TYR A 95 14.19 -12.83 -34.88
CA TYR A 95 13.98 -13.91 -35.84
C TYR A 95 14.88 -13.72 -37.07
N GLU A 96 15.17 -14.82 -37.76
CA GLU A 96 15.99 -14.82 -38.99
C GLU A 96 15.19 -14.29 -40.19
N ASP A 97 15.78 -13.37 -40.95
CA ASP A 97 15.23 -12.87 -42.20
C ASP A 97 15.57 -13.78 -43.41
N GLU A 98 15.20 -13.36 -44.63
CA GLU A 98 15.45 -14.11 -45.87
C GLU A 98 16.94 -14.34 -46.17
N ASN A 99 17.84 -13.56 -45.56
CA ASN A 99 19.30 -13.66 -45.69
C ASN A 99 19.95 -14.41 -44.51
N ASN A 100 19.16 -14.94 -43.58
CA ASN A 100 19.59 -15.50 -42.28
C ASN A 100 20.24 -14.46 -41.34
N GLU A 101 19.96 -13.17 -41.51
CA GLU A 101 20.33 -12.14 -40.53
C GLU A 101 19.25 -12.07 -39.43
N VAL A 102 19.66 -11.92 -38.17
CA VAL A 102 18.71 -11.84 -37.05
C VAL A 102 18.19 -10.42 -36.93
N LYS A 103 16.90 -10.24 -37.16
CA LYS A 103 16.21 -8.97 -36.93
C LYS A 103 15.53 -8.99 -35.56
N TYR A 104 15.78 -7.96 -34.75
CA TYR A 104 15.12 -7.77 -33.46
C TYR A 104 14.05 -6.69 -33.53
N GLU A 105 12.91 -6.94 -32.87
CA GLU A 105 11.78 -6.03 -32.78
C GLU A 105 11.32 -5.92 -31.32
N ASN A 106 10.97 -4.69 -30.91
CA ASN A 106 10.49 -4.42 -29.55
C ASN A 106 9.06 -4.96 -29.38
N LEU A 107 8.78 -5.62 -28.25
CA LEU A 107 7.47 -6.20 -27.99
C LEU A 107 6.38 -5.16 -27.75
N TYR A 108 6.73 -3.96 -27.27
CA TYR A 108 5.81 -2.81 -27.15
C TYR A 108 5.23 -2.40 -28.50
N ASP A 109 6.05 -2.42 -29.56
CA ASP A 109 5.58 -2.05 -30.91
C ASP A 109 4.71 -3.15 -31.56
N LYS A 110 4.80 -4.39 -31.06
CA LYS A 110 4.11 -5.56 -31.61
C LYS A 110 2.78 -5.86 -30.96
N ILE A 111 2.67 -5.59 -29.67
CA ILE A 111 1.46 -5.81 -28.89
C ILE A 111 0.78 -4.45 -28.81
N SER A 112 -0.32 -4.26 -29.54
CA SER A 112 -1.01 -2.97 -29.53
C SER A 112 -1.44 -2.62 -28.11
N ALA A 113 -1.20 -1.37 -27.68
CA ALA A 113 -1.57 -0.85 -26.35
C ALA A 113 -3.07 -0.98 -25.99
N ASN A 114 -3.91 -1.46 -26.90
CA ASN A 114 -5.35 -1.65 -26.76
C ASN A 114 -5.78 -3.12 -26.61
N GLU A 115 -4.87 -4.11 -26.64
CA GLU A 115 -5.24 -5.49 -26.25
C GLU A 115 -5.40 -5.54 -24.73
N THR A 116 -6.64 -5.72 -24.26
CA THR A 116 -6.91 -5.86 -22.83
C THR A 116 -6.26 -7.15 -22.33
N THR A 117 -5.41 -7.04 -21.30
CA THR A 117 -4.87 -8.20 -20.59
C THR A 117 -6.01 -9.10 -20.14
N LYS A 118 -5.91 -10.40 -20.44
CA LYS A 118 -6.93 -11.37 -20.02
C LYS A 118 -6.31 -12.36 -19.05
N GLU A 119 -6.94 -12.49 -17.88
CA GLU A 119 -6.66 -13.56 -16.95
C GLU A 119 -7.00 -14.92 -17.58
N ALA A 120 -6.04 -15.84 -17.52
CA ALA A 120 -6.25 -17.24 -17.86
C ALA A 120 -5.82 -18.11 -16.68
N TYR A 121 -6.78 -18.83 -16.11
CA TYR A 121 -6.52 -19.86 -15.12
C TYR A 121 -6.16 -21.16 -15.84
N THR A 122 -5.00 -21.72 -15.52
CA THR A 122 -4.59 -23.02 -16.05
C THR A 122 -5.02 -24.16 -15.11
N GLU A 123 -4.99 -25.41 -15.59
CA GLU A 123 -5.30 -26.61 -14.78
C GLU A 123 -4.47 -26.72 -13.49
N ASN A 124 -3.37 -25.97 -13.38
CA ASN A 124 -2.46 -25.93 -12.24
C ASN A 124 -2.77 -24.82 -11.22
N ARG A 125 -3.83 -24.00 -11.40
CA ARG A 125 -4.17 -22.82 -10.58
C ARG A 125 -3.15 -21.68 -10.57
N GLU A 126 -2.16 -21.69 -11.46
CA GLU A 126 -1.33 -20.50 -11.71
C GLU A 126 -2.16 -19.47 -12.48
N THR A 127 -2.19 -18.23 -11.97
CA THR A 127 -2.73 -17.07 -12.69
C THR A 127 -1.72 -16.64 -13.75
N ILE A 128 -2.12 -16.75 -15.02
CA ILE A 128 -1.31 -16.33 -16.15
C ILE A 128 -2.07 -15.26 -16.93
N TYR A 129 -1.42 -14.14 -17.15
CA TYR A 129 -1.91 -13.03 -17.97
C TYR A 129 -1.41 -13.21 -19.40
N SER A 130 -2.34 -13.23 -20.36
CA SER A 130 -1.95 -13.12 -21.77
C SER A 130 -1.73 -11.65 -22.10
N LEU A 131 -0.47 -11.29 -22.39
CA LEU A 131 -0.07 -9.91 -22.66
C LEU A 131 -0.39 -9.49 -24.09
N GLY A 132 -0.37 -10.44 -25.03
CA GLY A 132 -0.76 -10.20 -26.41
C GLY A 132 -0.35 -11.32 -27.36
N THR A 133 -0.86 -11.27 -28.59
CA THR A 133 -0.53 -12.25 -29.63
C THR A 133 -0.20 -11.57 -30.96
N PHE A 134 0.92 -11.95 -31.57
CA PHE A 134 1.40 -11.37 -32.82
C PHE A 134 2.02 -12.43 -33.74
N GLU A 135 2.30 -12.07 -34.99
CA GLU A 135 2.97 -12.94 -35.96
C GLU A 135 4.34 -12.39 -36.34
N ILE A 136 5.31 -13.29 -36.51
CA ILE A 136 6.62 -13.02 -37.09
C ILE A 136 6.83 -13.92 -38.32
N PRO A 137 7.76 -13.59 -39.24
CA PRO A 137 8.19 -14.52 -40.27
C PRO A 137 8.60 -15.88 -39.70
N LYS A 138 8.34 -16.95 -40.45
CA LYS A 138 8.77 -18.29 -40.05
C LYS A 138 10.29 -18.32 -39.92
N THR A 139 10.78 -18.72 -38.75
CA THR A 139 12.22 -18.80 -38.43
C THR A 139 12.58 -20.19 -37.89
N GLU A 140 13.84 -20.61 -38.08
CA GLU A 140 14.36 -21.84 -37.46
C GLU A 140 14.76 -21.61 -36.00
N ASN A 141 15.03 -20.35 -35.60
CA ASN A 141 15.38 -19.98 -34.24
C ASN A 141 14.66 -18.71 -33.78
N LEU A 142 14.01 -18.80 -32.63
CA LEU A 142 13.45 -17.65 -31.92
C LEU A 142 14.49 -17.10 -30.95
N TYR A 143 14.74 -15.79 -30.99
CA TYR A 143 15.67 -15.11 -30.10
C TYR A 143 14.85 -14.24 -29.13
N LEU A 144 15.01 -14.40 -27.82
CA LEU A 144 14.26 -13.66 -26.82
C LEU A 144 15.22 -12.88 -25.92
N VAL A 145 14.91 -11.60 -25.68
CA VAL A 145 15.79 -10.70 -24.93
C VAL A 145 15.01 -10.00 -23.82
N ASN A 146 15.57 -10.03 -22.62
CA ASN A 146 15.08 -9.29 -21.45
C ASN A 146 16.08 -8.18 -21.08
N ALA A 147 15.65 -6.92 -21.20
CA ALA A 147 16.43 -5.73 -20.84
C ALA A 147 15.90 -5.02 -19.57
N THR A 148 15.02 -5.65 -18.79
CA THR A 148 14.35 -5.01 -17.62
C THR A 148 15.29 -4.65 -16.47
N GLN A 149 16.47 -5.27 -16.36
CA GLN A 149 17.42 -5.01 -15.26
C GLN A 149 18.43 -3.88 -15.56
N MET A 150 18.18 -3.05 -16.57
CA MET A 150 19.11 -1.99 -16.96
C MET A 150 18.92 -0.72 -16.11
N PRO A 151 19.98 -0.20 -15.44
CA PRO A 151 19.94 1.14 -14.87
C PRO A 151 19.79 2.19 -15.98
N SER A 152 18.95 3.20 -15.78
CA SER A 152 18.60 4.24 -16.75
C SER A 152 19.78 5.12 -17.21
N SER A 153 20.99 4.93 -16.68
CA SER A 153 22.14 5.83 -16.88
C SER A 153 23.39 5.21 -17.54
N GLU A 154 23.43 3.91 -17.89
CA GLU A 154 24.65 3.30 -18.42
C GLU A 154 24.52 2.72 -19.84
N LYS A 155 25.10 3.42 -20.83
CA LYS A 155 25.25 2.97 -22.24
C LYS A 155 26.13 1.71 -22.43
N LYS A 156 26.61 1.09 -21.35
CA LYS A 156 27.59 -0.02 -21.37
C LYS A 156 27.04 -1.36 -20.87
N ALA A 157 25.77 -1.42 -20.47
CA ALA A 157 25.19 -2.64 -19.92
C ALA A 157 25.07 -3.75 -20.98
N SER A 158 25.19 -4.99 -20.51
CA SER A 158 25.01 -6.20 -21.31
C SER A 158 23.56 -6.66 -21.29
N VAL A 159 23.08 -7.21 -22.40
CA VAL A 159 21.81 -7.96 -22.45
C VAL A 159 22.09 -9.45 -22.65
N ILE A 160 21.17 -10.30 -22.20
CA ILE A 160 21.22 -11.74 -22.47
C ILE A 160 20.23 -12.07 -23.59
N ILE A 161 20.73 -12.71 -24.65
CA ILE A 161 19.93 -13.15 -25.79
C ILE A 161 19.75 -14.67 -25.69
N GLU A 162 18.53 -15.13 -25.44
CA GLU A 162 18.19 -16.54 -25.33
C GLU A 162 17.70 -17.10 -26.67
N LYS A 163 18.32 -18.19 -27.16
CA LYS A 163 18.02 -18.79 -28.46
C LYS A 163 17.20 -20.07 -28.31
N PHE A 164 16.07 -20.18 -29.01
CA PHE A 164 15.16 -21.34 -28.98
C PHE A 164 14.94 -21.93 -30.39
N PRO A 165 15.26 -23.21 -30.63
CA PRO A 165 15.07 -23.84 -31.94
C PRO A 165 13.59 -24.17 -32.21
N ILE A 166 13.03 -23.68 -33.30
CA ILE A 166 11.64 -23.90 -33.70
C ILE A 166 11.58 -24.92 -34.84
N LYS A 167 10.88 -26.04 -34.63
CA LYS A 167 10.73 -27.06 -35.68
C LYS A 167 9.90 -26.53 -36.86
N LYS A 168 10.18 -27.06 -38.05
CA LYS A 168 9.52 -26.64 -39.30
C LYS A 168 8.00 -26.89 -39.28
N ASP A 169 7.54 -27.89 -38.55
CA ASP A 169 6.12 -28.26 -38.42
C ASP A 169 5.34 -27.48 -37.36
N ILE A 170 5.94 -26.48 -36.69
CA ILE A 170 5.27 -25.66 -35.66
C ILE A 170 4.74 -24.35 -36.26
N SER A 171 3.44 -24.08 -36.15
CA SER A 171 2.83 -22.83 -36.63
C SER A 171 2.56 -21.82 -35.53
N SER A 172 2.58 -22.23 -34.26
CA SER A 172 2.41 -21.32 -33.13
C SER A 172 3.14 -21.78 -31.88
N VAL A 173 3.63 -20.81 -31.09
CA VAL A 173 4.26 -21.02 -29.78
C VAL A 173 3.66 -20.08 -28.73
N ASP A 174 3.65 -20.55 -27.48
CA ASP A 174 3.46 -19.72 -26.30
C ASP A 174 4.82 -19.38 -25.70
N VAL A 175 5.04 -18.11 -25.37
CA VAL A 175 6.23 -17.59 -24.68
C VAL A 175 5.80 -17.06 -23.32
N PHE A 176 6.31 -17.66 -22.25
CA PHE A 176 6.03 -17.25 -20.88
C PHE A 176 7.22 -16.45 -20.35
N PHE A 177 6.99 -15.21 -19.95
CA PHE A 177 7.97 -14.33 -19.34
C PHE A 177 7.76 -14.27 -17.83
N SER A 178 8.84 -14.48 -17.06
CA SER A 178 8.83 -14.41 -15.60
C SER A 178 9.95 -13.49 -15.10
N LEU A 179 9.55 -12.45 -14.36
CA LEU A 179 10.47 -11.71 -13.48
C LEU A 179 10.75 -12.61 -12.28
N SER A 180 11.89 -13.30 -12.26
CA SER A 180 12.20 -14.24 -11.18
C SER A 180 12.40 -13.48 -9.87
N GLY A 181 11.49 -13.69 -8.92
CA GLY A 181 11.63 -13.28 -7.54
C GLY A 181 10.78 -14.21 -6.68
N LEU A 182 11.35 -15.30 -6.19
CA LEU A 182 10.69 -16.14 -5.18
C LEU A 182 11.70 -16.54 -4.09
N TYR A 183 11.28 -16.29 -2.84
CA TYR A 183 11.85 -16.67 -1.54
C TYR A 183 13.04 -15.88 -0.98
N ALA A 184 13.11 -14.56 -1.15
CA ALA A 184 14.12 -13.74 -0.48
C ALA A 184 13.81 -13.43 1.01
N SER A 185 12.62 -13.71 1.55
CA SER A 185 12.19 -13.15 2.84
C SER A 185 11.39 -14.09 3.77
N VAL A 186 11.35 -15.40 3.55
CA VAL A 186 10.50 -16.30 4.36
C VAL A 186 11.34 -17.20 5.29
N PRO A 187 11.22 -17.07 6.62
CA PRO A 187 12.00 -17.88 7.58
C PRO A 187 11.53 -19.34 7.68
N LYS A 188 10.34 -19.68 7.16
CA LYS A 188 9.78 -21.04 7.20
C LYS A 188 8.75 -21.26 6.08
N ILE A 189 8.88 -22.37 5.35
CA ILE A 189 7.93 -22.81 4.32
C ILE A 189 7.26 -24.11 4.79
N ALA A 190 5.93 -24.20 4.66
CA ALA A 190 5.17 -25.41 5.00
C ALA A 190 4.83 -26.20 3.72
N GLY A 191 4.73 -27.52 3.82
CA GLY A 191 4.35 -28.36 2.68
C GLY A 191 3.70 -29.68 3.07
N LYS A 192 2.96 -30.29 2.14
CA LYS A 192 2.27 -31.58 2.29
C LYS A 192 2.85 -32.60 1.32
N TYR A 193 3.28 -33.75 1.82
CA TYR A 193 3.73 -34.89 1.01
C TYR A 193 2.55 -35.81 0.67
N ASN A 194 2.33 -36.07 -0.62
CA ASN A 194 1.38 -37.07 -1.09
C ASN A 194 2.11 -38.37 -1.47
N LYS A 195 1.92 -39.40 -0.65
CA LYS A 195 2.52 -40.72 -0.82
C LYS A 195 2.09 -41.44 -2.10
N GLN A 196 0.82 -41.31 -2.49
CA GLN A 196 0.27 -42.00 -3.67
C GLN A 196 0.84 -41.42 -4.96
N GLN A 197 0.97 -40.09 -5.01
CA GLN A 197 1.45 -39.37 -6.19
C GLN A 197 2.97 -39.14 -6.20
N GLN A 198 3.67 -39.44 -5.09
CA GLN A 198 5.08 -39.10 -4.90
C GLN A 198 5.33 -37.60 -5.18
N SER A 199 4.52 -36.75 -4.58
CA SER A 199 4.56 -35.30 -4.78
C SER A 199 4.61 -34.52 -3.47
N ILE A 200 5.18 -33.32 -3.50
CA ILE A 200 5.30 -32.38 -2.38
C ILE A 200 4.65 -31.07 -2.82
N GLN A 201 3.64 -30.63 -2.10
CA GLN A 201 2.96 -29.36 -2.35
C GLN A 201 3.41 -28.34 -1.29
N LEU A 202 3.98 -27.21 -1.70
CA LEU A 202 4.36 -26.11 -0.81
C LEU A 202 3.18 -25.13 -0.63
N LEU A 203 3.10 -24.49 0.53
CA LEU A 203 2.10 -23.48 0.90
C LEU A 203 2.74 -22.09 0.91
N ASP A 204 2.02 -21.10 0.37
CA ASP A 204 2.42 -19.69 0.40
C ASP A 204 1.98 -18.98 1.71
N PHE A 205 2.24 -17.66 1.81
CA PHE A 205 1.90 -16.81 2.97
C PHE A 205 0.40 -16.67 3.25
N TYR A 206 -0.44 -16.74 2.21
CA TYR A 206 -1.90 -16.57 2.33
C TYR A 206 -2.65 -17.89 2.52
N GLY A 207 -1.93 -19.00 2.58
CA GLY A 207 -2.53 -20.34 2.75
C GLY A 207 -3.14 -20.88 1.47
N GLU A 208 -2.82 -20.27 0.31
CA GLU A 208 -3.18 -20.78 -1.00
C GLU A 208 -2.00 -21.59 -1.59
N TYR A 209 -2.34 -22.49 -2.51
CA TYR A 209 -1.45 -23.57 -2.94
C TYR A 209 -0.59 -23.14 -4.14
N ASP A 210 0.68 -22.81 -3.92
CA ASP A 210 1.48 -22.17 -4.99
C ASP A 210 2.34 -23.11 -5.85
N VAL A 211 2.98 -24.16 -5.31
CA VAL A 211 3.90 -24.98 -6.14
C VAL A 211 3.82 -26.47 -5.77
N LEU A 212 3.58 -27.31 -6.77
CA LEU A 212 3.58 -28.78 -6.64
C LEU A 212 4.86 -29.37 -7.27
N PHE A 213 5.60 -30.12 -6.47
CA PHE A 213 6.81 -30.83 -6.88
C PHE A 213 6.54 -32.32 -7.03
N GLU A 214 6.95 -32.95 -8.13
CA GLU A 214 6.71 -34.38 -8.39
C GLU A 214 8.03 -35.15 -8.61
N LYS A 215 8.11 -36.39 -8.08
CA LYS A 215 9.31 -37.25 -8.17
C LYS A 215 9.53 -37.86 -9.55
N LYS A 216 8.49 -37.88 -10.41
CA LYS A 216 8.54 -38.36 -11.78
C LYS A 216 8.26 -37.22 -12.77
N SER A 217 9.27 -36.99 -13.61
CA SER A 217 9.27 -36.15 -14.81
C SER A 217 9.37 -34.63 -14.58
N LYS A 218 10.39 -33.98 -15.18
CA LYS A 218 10.13 -32.73 -15.90
C LYS A 218 8.84 -32.99 -16.67
N ARG A 219 7.80 -32.14 -16.59
CA ARG A 219 6.72 -32.18 -17.59
C ARG A 219 7.38 -32.00 -18.96
N ASN A 220 7.74 -33.12 -19.56
CA ASN A 220 8.14 -33.25 -20.93
C ASN A 220 6.86 -33.76 -21.58
N ASP A 221 5.85 -32.89 -21.64
CA ASP A 221 4.71 -33.09 -22.52
C ASP A 221 5.13 -33.12 -24.00
N GLY A 222 6.43 -32.96 -24.27
CA GLY A 222 7.08 -32.94 -25.56
C GLY A 222 6.95 -31.59 -26.25
N LYS A 223 6.30 -30.60 -25.62
CA LYS A 223 5.99 -29.30 -26.20
C LYS A 223 6.95 -28.20 -25.72
N ASN A 224 7.61 -28.36 -24.58
CA ASN A 224 8.61 -27.38 -24.14
C ASN A 224 9.81 -27.37 -25.10
N ILE A 225 10.16 -26.19 -25.60
CA ILE A 225 11.32 -25.96 -26.44
C ILE A 225 12.46 -25.50 -25.54
N ASN A 226 13.51 -26.32 -25.43
CA ASN A 226 14.69 -25.95 -24.65
C ASN A 226 15.53 -24.93 -25.42
N LYS A 227 16.02 -23.90 -24.74
CA LYS A 227 17.02 -22.99 -25.33
C LYS A 227 18.31 -23.73 -25.69
N THR A 228 19.00 -23.25 -26.71
CA THR A 228 20.28 -23.79 -27.20
C THR A 228 21.47 -22.91 -26.82
N SER A 229 21.26 -21.60 -26.63
CA SER A 229 22.26 -20.67 -26.09
C SER A 229 21.63 -19.53 -25.28
N ALA A 230 22.45 -18.87 -24.49
CA ALA A 230 22.17 -17.62 -23.80
C ALA A 230 23.44 -16.75 -23.89
N ASP A 231 23.45 -15.83 -24.83
CA ASP A 231 24.65 -15.07 -25.19
C ASP A 231 24.60 -13.67 -24.56
N GLU A 232 25.64 -13.29 -23.83
CA GLU A 232 25.78 -11.94 -23.27
C GLU A 232 26.32 -10.97 -24.34
N VAL A 233 25.55 -9.92 -24.67
CA VAL A 233 25.92 -8.91 -25.67
C VAL A 233 26.04 -7.54 -25.03
N LYS A 234 27.24 -6.96 -25.12
CA LYS A 234 27.55 -5.61 -24.63
C LYS A 234 27.21 -4.55 -25.67
N ASN A 235 26.74 -3.38 -25.22
CA ASN A 235 26.42 -2.22 -26.08
C ASN A 235 25.42 -2.55 -27.20
N TRP A 236 24.37 -3.29 -26.88
CA TRP A 236 23.42 -3.75 -27.89
C TRP A 236 22.62 -2.59 -28.49
N GLU A 237 22.68 -2.43 -29.82
CA GLU A 237 22.19 -1.23 -30.52
C GLU A 237 20.67 -1.10 -30.59
N HIS A 238 19.93 -2.19 -30.34
CA HIS A 238 18.46 -2.23 -30.40
C HIS A 238 17.77 -1.68 -29.15
N ILE A 239 18.53 -1.33 -28.10
CA ILE A 239 17.97 -0.73 -26.89
C ILE A 239 17.46 0.66 -27.23
N THR A 240 16.14 0.79 -27.27
CA THR A 240 15.45 2.05 -27.54
C THR A 240 15.28 2.80 -26.23
N TYR A 241 16.07 3.84 -26.01
CA TYR A 241 15.76 4.85 -25.02
C TYR A 241 14.62 5.70 -25.57
N SER A 242 13.47 5.76 -24.90
CA SER A 242 12.43 6.71 -25.26
C SER A 242 12.98 8.12 -25.04
N GLN A 243 13.41 8.78 -26.11
CA GLN A 243 13.70 10.23 -26.08
C GLN A 243 12.43 11.09 -26.19
N ASP A 244 11.24 10.51 -26.30
CA ASP A 244 9.98 11.25 -26.39
C ASP A 244 8.86 10.55 -25.61
N GLU A 245 8.83 10.78 -24.30
CA GLU A 245 7.61 11.28 -23.67
C GLU A 245 8.04 12.54 -22.95
N ASN A 246 7.63 13.71 -23.46
CA ASN A 246 7.48 14.91 -22.64
C ASN A 246 6.43 14.60 -21.56
N PHE A 247 6.81 13.82 -20.54
CA PHE A 247 6.45 14.23 -19.21
C PHE A 247 6.94 15.67 -19.09
N PRO A 248 6.09 16.63 -18.66
CA PRO A 248 6.62 17.86 -18.11
C PRO A 248 7.75 17.42 -17.19
N SER A 249 8.96 17.84 -17.51
CA SER A 249 10.15 17.44 -16.79
C SER A 249 10.20 18.19 -15.45
N ASP A 250 9.05 18.34 -14.79
CA ASP A 250 8.90 18.80 -13.42
C ASP A 250 9.18 17.64 -12.46
N SER A 251 9.33 16.40 -12.96
CA SER A 251 9.93 15.28 -12.22
C SER A 251 11.31 14.89 -12.73
N ILE A 252 12.08 15.85 -13.28
CA ILE A 252 13.54 15.73 -13.15
C ILE A 252 13.78 15.82 -11.64
N TYR A 253 13.76 14.67 -10.97
CA TYR A 253 14.77 14.37 -9.97
C TYR A 253 16.10 14.56 -10.68
N SER A 254 16.53 15.81 -10.77
CA SER A 254 17.92 16.12 -10.94
C SER A 254 18.50 15.45 -9.71
N SER A 255 19.13 14.30 -9.91
CA SER A 255 20.26 13.96 -9.07
C SER A 255 21.20 15.14 -9.26
N VAL A 256 20.98 16.17 -8.44
CA VAL A 256 22.00 17.16 -8.21
C VAL A 256 23.18 16.29 -7.80
N GLU A 257 24.25 16.27 -8.60
CA GLU A 257 25.55 15.77 -8.17
C GLU A 257 26.09 16.69 -7.05
N THR A 258 25.27 17.04 -6.06
CA THR A 258 25.72 17.54 -4.78
C THR A 258 26.41 16.37 -4.13
N LYS A 259 27.73 16.30 -4.36
CA LYS A 259 28.62 15.51 -3.51
C LYS A 259 28.47 16.03 -2.10
N VAL A 260 27.64 15.36 -1.31
CA VAL A 260 27.44 15.65 0.09
C VAL A 260 28.79 15.50 0.77
N LYS A 261 29.18 16.51 1.57
CA LYS A 261 30.36 16.41 2.43
C LYS A 261 29.95 16.66 3.86
N LEU A 262 30.21 15.69 4.72
CA LEU A 262 29.93 15.78 6.14
C LEU A 262 31.01 16.60 6.83
N ASP A 263 30.55 17.51 7.69
CA ASP A 263 31.42 18.36 8.50
C ASP A 263 31.78 17.66 9.82
N VAL A 264 32.64 16.65 9.73
CA VAL A 264 33.10 15.87 10.88
C VAL A 264 34.02 16.73 11.76
N LYS A 265 33.64 16.89 13.04
CA LYS A 265 34.34 17.78 13.98
C LYS A 265 35.55 17.12 14.64
N ASP A 266 36.57 17.94 14.94
CA ASP A 266 37.82 17.49 15.57
C ASP A 266 37.70 17.16 17.06
N ASN A 267 36.63 17.64 17.72
CA ASN A 267 36.38 17.40 19.13
C ASN A 267 34.89 17.19 19.44
N LEU A 268 34.62 16.42 20.51
CA LEU A 268 33.26 16.03 20.91
C LEU A 268 32.37 17.22 21.26
N ALA A 269 32.92 18.29 21.84
CA ALA A 269 32.13 19.45 22.23
C ALA A 269 31.57 20.20 21.01
N ASP A 270 32.37 20.34 19.96
CA ASP A 270 31.93 20.97 18.72
C ASP A 270 31.04 20.05 17.89
N ALA A 271 31.26 18.73 17.93
CA ALA A 271 30.34 17.74 17.37
C ALA A 271 28.94 17.86 18.02
N LEU A 272 28.88 17.93 19.35
CA LEU A 272 27.62 18.11 20.10
C LEU A 272 26.92 19.42 19.76
N LYS A 273 27.66 20.53 19.63
CA LYS A 273 27.07 21.81 19.18
C LYS A 273 26.52 21.73 17.77
N SER A 274 27.19 21.01 16.86
CA SER A 274 26.73 20.80 15.48
C SER A 274 25.38 20.07 15.46
N VAL A 275 25.30 18.91 16.11
CA VAL A 275 24.07 18.13 16.14
C VAL A 275 22.93 18.83 16.89
N GLN A 276 23.25 19.67 17.88
CA GLN A 276 22.25 20.51 18.56
C GLN A 276 21.68 21.59 17.66
N LYS A 277 22.53 22.24 16.86
CA LYS A 277 22.08 23.24 15.89
C LYS A 277 21.18 22.63 14.80
N ASN A 278 21.51 21.41 14.37
CA ASN A 278 20.86 20.75 13.24
C ASN A 278 19.82 19.70 13.65
N ASN A 279 19.58 19.49 14.96
CA ASN A 279 18.67 18.49 15.51
C ASN A 279 18.93 17.05 15.01
N LYS A 280 20.20 16.64 14.98
CA LYS A 280 20.65 15.30 14.54
C LYS A 280 21.07 14.41 15.71
N LEU A 281 21.19 13.12 15.44
CA LEU A 281 21.91 12.15 16.27
C LEU A 281 23.43 12.33 16.12
N LEU A 282 24.20 11.94 17.14
CA LEU A 282 25.65 11.84 17.04
C LEU A 282 26.12 10.40 17.23
N LEU A 283 26.69 9.80 16.17
CA LEU A 283 27.32 8.49 16.21
C LEU A 283 28.80 8.63 16.57
N VAL A 284 29.16 8.15 17.76
CA VAL A 284 30.50 8.26 18.33
C VAL A 284 31.20 6.91 18.28
N PHE A 285 32.36 6.88 17.63
CA PHE A 285 33.25 5.73 17.57
C PHE A 285 34.44 5.97 18.49
N TYR A 286 34.35 5.48 19.73
CA TYR A 286 35.46 5.54 20.68
C TYR A 286 36.41 4.37 20.45
N GLN A 287 37.57 4.64 19.86
CA GLN A 287 38.53 3.62 19.39
C GLN A 287 39.93 3.84 20.01
N PRO A 288 40.08 3.65 21.35
CA PRO A 288 41.38 3.79 22.03
C PRO A 288 42.38 2.68 21.68
N GLU A 289 41.93 1.60 21.04
CA GLU A 289 42.75 0.47 20.58
C GLU A 289 42.82 0.45 19.04
N ASN A 290 44.00 0.16 18.49
CA ASN A 290 44.25 0.14 17.03
C ASN A 290 43.79 1.43 16.31
N THR A 291 44.01 2.59 16.95
CA THR A 291 43.44 3.89 16.56
C THR A 291 43.74 4.30 15.12
N GLU A 292 44.95 4.05 14.59
CA GLU A 292 45.28 4.40 13.20
C GLU A 292 44.40 3.65 12.20
N LYS A 293 44.33 2.32 12.32
CA LYS A 293 43.47 1.48 11.48
C LYS A 293 41.99 1.83 11.65
N ALA A 294 41.54 2.05 12.89
CA ALA A 294 40.15 2.44 13.15
C ALA A 294 39.81 3.80 12.52
N LYS A 295 40.77 4.71 12.41
CA LYS A 295 40.58 6.02 11.77
C LYS A 295 40.48 5.90 10.25
N GLU A 296 41.24 5.01 9.62
CA GLU A 296 41.08 4.66 8.20
C GLU A 296 39.68 4.06 7.95
N GLU A 297 39.28 3.07 8.73
CA GLU A 297 37.94 2.45 8.65
C GLU A 297 36.81 3.46 8.86
N PHE A 298 37.03 4.46 9.71
CA PHE A 298 36.08 5.55 9.95
C PHE A 298 35.97 6.49 8.75
N ASN A 299 37.09 6.86 8.13
CA ASN A 299 37.07 7.69 6.92
C ASN A 299 36.37 6.97 5.75
N ASP A 300 36.54 5.65 5.65
CA ASP A 300 35.81 4.83 4.66
C ASP A 300 34.29 4.89 4.91
N LEU A 301 33.86 4.74 6.18
CA LEU A 301 32.45 4.86 6.56
C LEU A 301 31.88 6.24 6.21
N ILE A 302 32.61 7.32 6.50
CA ILE A 302 32.17 8.68 6.13
C ILE A 302 32.03 8.81 4.63
N SER A 303 33.00 8.33 3.86
CA SER A 303 32.97 8.39 2.39
C SER A 303 31.81 7.58 1.81
N GLN A 304 31.51 6.42 2.39
CA GLN A 304 30.36 5.61 2.02
C GLN A 304 29.05 6.37 2.33
N TYR A 305 28.89 6.90 3.54
CA TYR A 305 27.67 7.60 3.93
C TYR A 305 27.43 8.89 3.12
N GLU A 306 28.51 9.62 2.79
CA GLU A 306 28.47 10.76 1.86
C GLU A 306 27.98 10.33 0.47
N SER A 307 28.46 9.17 -0.02
CA SER A 307 27.98 8.59 -1.27
C SER A 307 26.51 8.22 -1.19
N ASP A 308 26.09 7.54 -0.11
CA ASP A 308 24.71 7.12 0.13
C ASP A 308 23.76 8.33 0.14
N LEU A 309 24.12 9.39 0.87
CA LEU A 309 23.34 10.62 0.92
C LEU A 309 23.26 11.34 -0.44
N SER A 310 24.31 11.25 -1.25
CA SER A 310 24.38 11.90 -2.57
C SER A 310 23.45 11.24 -3.60
N TYR A 311 22.89 10.07 -3.32
CA TYR A 311 21.85 9.45 -4.17
C TYR A 311 20.48 10.11 -3.99
N TYR A 312 20.24 10.76 -2.85
CA TYR A 312 18.98 11.42 -2.58
C TYR A 312 18.99 12.85 -3.11
N ASN A 313 17.92 13.21 -3.82
CA ASN A 313 17.64 14.58 -4.19
C ASN A 313 17.45 15.47 -2.95
N GLU A 314 17.47 16.79 -3.13
CA GLU A 314 17.32 17.76 -2.02
C GLU A 314 16.04 17.53 -1.18
N TYR A 315 14.97 17.05 -1.81
CA TYR A 315 13.68 16.80 -1.15
C TYR A 315 13.71 15.61 -0.19
N GLU A 316 14.44 14.56 -0.54
CA GLU A 316 14.57 13.35 0.26
C GLU A 316 15.79 13.38 1.18
N PHE A 317 16.79 14.20 0.84
CA PHE A 317 18.02 14.37 1.60
C PHE A 317 17.74 14.61 3.09
N SER A 318 16.83 15.53 3.41
CA SER A 318 16.49 15.87 4.79
C SER A 318 15.88 14.72 5.60
N LYS A 319 15.27 13.72 4.94
CA LYS A 319 14.72 12.51 5.59
C LYS A 319 15.83 11.56 6.04
N TYR A 320 16.94 11.54 5.32
CA TYR A 320 18.04 10.61 5.56
C TYR A 320 19.26 11.27 6.22
N ASP A 321 19.35 12.61 6.19
CA ASP A 321 20.39 13.39 6.86
C ASP A 321 20.09 13.62 8.35
N ILE A 322 19.96 12.53 9.10
CA ILE A 322 19.53 12.53 10.52
C ILE A 322 20.65 12.23 11.52
N VAL A 323 21.88 11.94 11.05
CA VAL A 323 23.04 11.61 11.88
C VAL A 323 24.28 12.43 11.50
N ASP A 324 25.05 12.87 12.49
CA ASP A 324 26.46 13.28 12.32
C ASP A 324 27.37 12.25 13.01
N PHE A 325 28.68 12.33 12.72
CA PHE A 325 29.68 11.37 13.18
C PHE A 325 30.79 12.03 13.99
N TYR A 326 31.37 11.28 14.93
CA TYR A 326 32.56 11.69 15.66
C TYR A 326 33.49 10.51 15.95
N PHE A 327 34.76 10.65 15.56
CA PHE A 327 35.82 9.71 15.93
C PHE A 327 36.47 10.16 17.25
N ALA A 328 36.36 9.31 18.26
CA ALA A 328 36.92 9.57 19.58
C ALA A 328 38.10 8.61 19.86
N ASP A 329 39.16 9.15 20.46
CA ASP A 329 40.35 8.37 20.85
C ASP A 329 40.69 8.59 22.33
N LYS A 330 41.88 8.19 22.78
CA LYS A 330 42.32 8.36 24.17
C LYS A 330 42.22 9.80 24.70
N LYS A 331 42.22 10.83 23.85
CA LYS A 331 42.01 12.23 24.24
C LYS A 331 40.65 12.46 24.92
N ASP A 332 39.64 11.67 24.54
CA ASP A 332 38.26 11.81 24.99
C ASP A 332 37.92 10.90 26.19
N GLU A 333 38.88 10.09 26.66
CA GLU A 333 38.70 9.07 27.71
C GLU A 333 38.02 9.61 28.98
N LYS A 334 38.32 10.86 29.37
CA LYS A 334 37.70 11.50 30.55
C LYS A 334 36.19 11.62 30.43
N TRP A 335 35.67 11.90 29.23
CA TRP A 335 34.23 12.02 29.00
C TRP A 335 33.54 10.67 29.17
N PHE A 336 34.11 9.62 28.56
CA PHE A 336 33.55 8.26 28.61
C PHE A 336 33.58 7.68 30.04
N LYS A 337 34.66 7.92 30.81
CA LYS A 337 34.70 7.55 32.23
C LYS A 337 33.59 8.20 33.04
N LYS A 338 33.34 9.50 32.81
CA LYS A 338 32.27 10.23 33.50
C LYS A 338 30.88 9.68 33.19
N LYS A 339 30.71 9.05 32.02
CA LYS A 339 29.47 8.43 31.55
C LYS A 339 29.38 6.93 31.87
N ASN A 340 30.30 6.39 32.66
CA ASN A 340 30.38 4.96 33.03
C ASN A 340 30.50 4.01 31.82
N ILE A 341 31.08 4.47 30.71
CA ILE A 341 31.38 3.64 29.55
C ILE A 341 32.69 2.89 29.78
N LYS A 342 32.80 1.66 29.24
CA LYS A 342 34.02 0.84 29.34
C LYS A 342 35.14 1.41 28.47
N MET A 343 36.39 1.33 28.96
CA MET A 343 37.58 1.93 28.33
C MET A 343 38.20 1.01 27.27
N GLN A 344 37.38 0.52 26.35
CA GLN A 344 37.75 -0.32 25.21
C GLN A 344 37.10 0.26 23.96
N ASN A 345 37.27 -0.37 22.79
CA ASN A 345 36.55 0.07 21.59
C ASN A 345 35.02 0.03 21.82
N GLN A 346 34.33 1.12 21.51
CA GLN A 346 32.88 1.29 21.67
C GLN A 346 32.27 1.97 20.45
N PHE A 347 31.04 1.57 20.14
CA PHE A 347 30.08 2.34 19.35
C PHE A 347 29.04 2.94 20.28
N ILE A 348 28.73 4.22 20.13
CA ILE A 348 27.84 4.96 21.02
C ILE A 348 26.94 5.88 20.17
N CYS A 349 25.64 5.86 20.43
CA CYS A 349 24.68 6.82 19.89
C CYS A 349 24.30 7.84 20.96
N LEU A 350 24.45 9.13 20.65
CA LEU A 350 24.06 10.23 21.51
C LEU A 350 22.93 11.05 20.89
N ASN A 351 22.04 11.58 21.73
CA ASN A 351 21.15 12.67 21.32
C ASN A 351 21.91 14.00 21.26
N TYR A 352 21.23 15.05 20.78
CA TYR A 352 21.83 16.39 20.69
C TYR A 352 22.20 17.05 22.03
N ASN A 353 21.76 16.50 23.17
CA ASN A 353 22.15 16.95 24.52
C ASN A 353 23.37 16.17 25.08
N GLY A 354 23.93 15.23 24.32
CA GLY A 354 25.03 14.37 24.76
C GLY A 354 24.61 13.31 25.78
N GLU A 355 23.32 12.96 25.80
CA GLU A 355 22.80 11.82 26.54
C GLU A 355 22.91 10.55 25.68
N ILE A 356 23.24 9.43 26.33
CA ILE A 356 23.46 8.16 25.63
C ILE A 356 22.10 7.51 25.35
N LEU A 357 21.84 7.23 24.07
CA LEU A 357 20.67 6.49 23.61
C LEU A 357 20.99 5.00 23.38
N TYR A 358 22.24 4.70 22.99
CA TYR A 358 22.72 3.33 22.82
C TYR A 358 24.24 3.29 23.00
N HIS A 359 24.76 2.17 23.48
CA HIS A 359 26.19 1.87 23.38
C HIS A 359 26.48 0.38 23.41
N GLU A 360 27.57 -0.04 22.77
CA GLU A 360 28.06 -1.41 22.80
C GLU A 360 29.58 -1.48 22.60
N PRO A 361 30.26 -2.52 23.13
CA PRO A 361 31.61 -2.87 22.71
C PRO A 361 31.68 -3.25 21.24
N ASN A 362 32.28 -2.39 20.40
CA ASN A 362 32.43 -2.67 18.98
C ASN A 362 33.53 -1.83 18.30
N THR A 363 33.98 -2.29 17.13
CA THR A 363 34.94 -1.59 16.26
C THR A 363 34.22 -0.93 15.08
N VAL A 364 34.88 0.01 14.39
CA VAL A 364 34.32 0.66 13.20
C VAL A 364 34.02 -0.37 12.10
N SER A 365 34.98 -1.23 11.76
CA SER A 365 34.85 -2.33 10.79
C SER A 365 33.63 -3.23 10.99
N ASN A 366 33.24 -3.50 12.23
CA ASN A 366 32.11 -4.39 12.52
C ASN A 366 30.75 -3.72 12.39
N VAL A 367 30.66 -2.40 12.61
CA VAL A 367 29.39 -1.66 12.60
C VAL A 367 29.14 -0.99 11.26
N LYS A 368 30.18 -0.62 10.52
CA LYS A 368 30.06 0.22 9.30
C LYS A 368 29.10 -0.35 8.25
N ASN A 369 29.01 -1.67 8.09
CA ASN A 369 28.12 -2.30 7.12
C ASN A 369 26.63 -2.11 7.44
N ASN A 370 26.30 -1.80 8.71
CA ASN A 370 24.93 -1.53 9.15
C ASN A 370 24.58 -0.04 9.06
N ILE A 371 25.55 0.83 8.76
CA ILE A 371 25.37 2.30 8.74
C ILE A 371 25.44 2.78 7.30
N TYR A 372 24.26 2.98 6.72
CA TYR A 372 24.04 3.63 5.44
C TYR A 372 22.75 4.46 5.51
N ALA A 373 22.62 5.45 4.63
CA ALA A 373 21.46 6.34 4.62
C ALA A 373 20.17 5.54 4.33
N GLY A 374 19.19 5.62 5.25
CA GLY A 374 17.95 4.83 5.17
C GLY A 374 18.03 3.42 5.79
N SER A 375 19.15 3.03 6.40
CA SER A 375 19.27 1.73 7.07
C SER A 375 18.29 1.55 8.23
N SER A 376 17.82 0.32 8.42
CA SER A 376 17.00 -0.06 9.57
C SER A 376 17.73 0.19 10.90
N PHE A 377 19.05 0.01 10.93
CA PHE A 377 19.89 0.29 12.10
C PHE A 377 19.83 1.76 12.53
N ILE A 378 19.94 2.71 11.59
CA ILE A 378 19.76 4.13 11.90
C ILE A 378 18.32 4.42 12.33
N SER A 379 17.34 3.78 11.69
CA SER A 379 15.92 3.92 12.05
C SER A 379 15.62 3.50 13.50
N VAL A 380 16.31 2.47 14.02
CA VAL A 380 16.24 2.09 15.45
C VAL A 380 16.80 3.20 16.36
N LEU A 381 17.94 3.79 15.98
CA LEU A 381 18.56 4.86 16.76
C LEU A 381 17.72 6.14 16.75
N GLU A 382 17.07 6.44 15.62
CA GLU A 382 16.12 7.54 15.49
C GLU A 382 14.88 7.33 16.38
N GLY A 383 14.30 6.13 16.37
CA GLY A 383 13.16 5.84 17.25
C GLY A 383 13.51 5.99 18.74
N ALA A 384 14.71 5.56 19.16
CA ALA A 384 15.21 5.80 20.52
C ALA A 384 15.36 7.30 20.85
N PHE A 385 15.80 8.10 19.87
CA PHE A 385 15.91 9.56 20.01
C PHE A 385 14.55 10.23 20.17
N ILE A 386 13.56 9.84 19.36
CA ILE A 386 12.19 10.35 19.44
C ILE A 386 11.56 9.93 20.79
N ALA A 387 11.70 8.66 21.19
CA ALA A 387 11.23 8.16 22.49
C ALA A 387 11.78 9.00 23.66
N LYS A 388 13.09 9.28 23.66
CA LYS A 388 13.72 10.14 24.69
C LYS A 388 13.17 11.56 24.68
N ALA A 389 13.02 12.15 23.49
CA ALA A 389 12.49 13.51 23.36
C ALA A 389 11.06 13.62 23.90
N ILE A 390 10.22 12.62 23.65
CA ILE A 390 8.87 12.53 24.22
C ILE A 390 8.95 12.41 25.74
N ASP A 391 9.77 11.51 26.28
CA ASP A 391 9.91 11.33 27.73
C ASP A 391 10.34 12.62 28.45
N ASP A 392 11.27 13.37 27.86
CA ASP A 392 11.74 14.65 28.41
C ASP A 392 10.63 15.70 28.43
N VAL A 393 9.84 15.79 27.36
CA VAL A 393 8.72 16.73 27.27
C VAL A 393 7.56 16.29 28.16
N PHE A 394 7.21 15.01 28.16
CA PHE A 394 6.05 14.49 28.88
C PHE A 394 6.26 14.46 30.39
N SER A 395 7.50 14.28 30.86
CA SER A 395 7.87 14.39 32.27
C SER A 395 7.97 15.85 32.74
N ASN A 396 8.18 16.82 31.83
CA ASN A 396 8.27 18.23 32.16
C ASN A 396 6.89 18.89 32.28
N LYS A 397 6.44 19.12 33.52
CA LYS A 397 5.18 19.84 33.81
C LYS A 397 5.11 21.27 33.26
N LYS A 398 6.27 21.88 32.94
CA LYS A 398 6.38 23.23 32.38
C LYS A 398 6.66 23.24 30.86
N ALA A 399 6.59 22.09 30.19
CA ALA A 399 6.71 22.04 28.74
C ALA A 399 5.70 23.01 28.10
N THR A 400 6.18 23.80 27.14
CA THR A 400 5.36 24.74 26.37
C THR A 400 4.46 23.97 25.40
N ILE A 401 3.39 24.61 24.91
CA ILE A 401 2.48 23.99 23.93
C ILE A 401 3.25 23.58 22.66
N SER A 402 4.05 24.49 22.10
CA SER A 402 4.91 24.19 20.94
C SER A 402 5.89 23.03 21.17
N GLN A 403 6.46 22.87 22.38
CA GLN A 403 7.31 21.70 22.67
C GLN A 403 6.52 20.38 22.63
N ILE A 404 5.28 20.40 23.13
CA ILE A 404 4.40 19.23 23.15
C ILE A 404 3.96 18.87 21.74
N GLU A 405 3.53 19.85 20.95
CA GLU A 405 3.13 19.66 19.55
C GLU A 405 4.26 19.08 18.72
N ASN A 406 5.48 19.62 18.87
CA ASN A 406 6.63 19.16 18.11
C ASN A 406 6.97 17.69 18.39
N VAL A 407 6.86 17.20 19.64
CA VAL A 407 7.15 15.79 19.93
C VAL A 407 6.05 14.85 19.44
N PHE A 408 4.77 15.27 19.49
CA PHE A 408 3.70 14.50 18.88
C PHE A 408 3.83 14.46 17.35
N LEU A 409 4.12 15.59 16.72
CA LEU A 409 4.28 15.68 15.27
C LEU A 409 5.46 14.83 14.81
N LYS A 410 6.60 14.88 15.52
CA LYS A 410 7.75 13.99 15.25
C LYS A 410 7.37 12.51 15.36
N ALA A 411 6.60 12.12 16.37
CA ALA A 411 6.15 10.73 16.52
C ALA A 411 5.23 10.28 15.37
N LEU A 412 4.33 11.17 14.93
CA LEU A 412 3.35 10.87 13.88
C LEU A 412 3.96 10.88 12.47
N ALA A 413 4.85 11.81 12.20
CA ALA A 413 5.48 11.99 10.88
C ALA A 413 6.70 11.08 10.66
N SER A 414 7.25 10.46 11.71
CA SER A 414 8.40 9.57 11.56
C SER A 414 7.99 8.23 10.92
N ASN A 415 8.80 7.79 9.96
CA ASN A 415 8.78 6.45 9.39
C ASN A 415 9.69 5.49 10.15
N SER A 416 10.25 5.91 11.29
CA SER A 416 11.08 5.07 12.16
C SER A 416 10.24 4.00 12.85
N ILE A 417 10.93 3.09 13.54
CA ILE A 417 10.30 1.96 14.23
C ILE A 417 9.29 2.45 15.27
N PRO A 418 8.10 1.82 15.34
CA PRO A 418 7.07 2.21 16.29
C PRO A 418 7.59 2.31 17.73
N LEU A 419 7.16 3.33 18.47
CA LEU A 419 7.80 3.67 19.75
C LEU A 419 7.49 2.69 20.88
N TYR A 420 6.42 1.90 20.75
CA TYR A 420 6.10 0.83 21.69
C TYR A 420 7.20 -0.26 21.74
N VAL A 421 7.99 -0.42 20.66
CA VAL A 421 9.12 -1.36 20.59
C VAL A 421 10.19 -1.05 21.65
N TYR A 422 10.30 0.21 22.08
CA TYR A 422 11.30 0.66 23.05
C TYR A 422 10.83 0.53 24.50
N ARG A 423 9.59 0.09 24.77
CA ARG A 423 9.08 -0.06 26.14
C ARG A 423 9.71 -1.27 26.84
N GLU A 424 9.71 -1.25 28.18
CA GLU A 424 9.98 -2.47 28.95
C GLU A 424 8.79 -3.42 28.81
N LYS A 425 9.05 -4.67 28.40
CA LYS A 425 8.00 -5.68 28.25
C LYS A 425 7.41 -6.04 29.60
N SER A 426 6.09 -6.16 29.66
CA SER A 426 5.42 -6.86 30.75
C SER A 426 5.46 -8.37 30.52
N ASN A 427 5.43 -9.18 31.58
CA ASN A 427 5.50 -10.65 31.48
C ASN A 427 4.35 -11.28 30.65
N ASP A 428 3.25 -10.55 30.41
CA ASP A 428 2.06 -11.05 29.71
C ASP A 428 2.09 -10.75 28.19
N GLU A 429 2.99 -9.88 27.71
CA GLU A 429 3.11 -9.47 26.29
C GLU A 429 4.11 -10.32 25.49
N GLU A 430 4.73 -11.33 26.12
CA GLU A 430 5.81 -12.13 25.52
C GLU A 430 5.43 -12.92 24.25
N GLN A 431 4.14 -13.13 23.96
CA GLN A 431 3.69 -14.00 22.85
C GLN A 431 3.33 -13.31 21.53
N LYS A 432 2.97 -12.02 21.51
CA LYS A 432 2.54 -11.32 20.27
C LYS A 432 3.65 -10.51 19.62
N ASP A 433 4.54 -9.91 20.43
CA ASP A 433 5.55 -8.96 19.96
C ASP A 433 6.89 -9.61 19.57
N SER A 434 7.01 -10.93 19.54
CA SER A 434 8.32 -11.58 19.33
C SER A 434 8.84 -11.48 17.90
N GLN A 435 7.96 -11.40 16.89
CA GLN A 435 8.37 -11.36 15.47
C GLN A 435 8.84 -9.98 15.02
N ASP A 436 8.14 -8.89 15.37
CA ASP A 436 8.53 -7.53 14.98
C ASP A 436 9.87 -7.13 15.64
N TRP A 437 10.05 -7.51 16.91
CA TRP A 437 11.28 -7.21 17.66
C TRP A 437 12.53 -7.87 17.09
N GLU A 438 12.44 -9.15 16.71
CA GLU A 438 13.57 -9.89 16.14
C GLU A 438 14.00 -9.31 14.79
N LEU A 439 13.04 -8.86 13.97
CA LEU A 439 13.31 -8.24 12.68
C LEU A 439 14.05 -6.90 12.81
N TYR A 440 13.62 -6.03 13.73
CA TYR A 440 14.19 -4.69 13.84
C TYR A 440 15.53 -4.62 14.57
N LEU A 441 15.79 -5.53 15.51
CA LEU A 441 16.91 -5.43 16.45
C LEU A 441 18.03 -6.44 16.21
N GLU A 442 17.96 -7.25 15.14
CA GLU A 442 18.95 -8.28 14.79
C GLU A 442 20.41 -7.77 14.76
N ASN A 443 20.59 -6.50 14.39
CA ASN A 443 21.90 -5.87 14.18
C ASN A 443 22.49 -5.24 15.46
N PHE A 444 21.83 -5.36 16.62
CA PHE A 444 22.26 -4.78 17.90
C PHE A 444 22.77 -5.87 18.85
N LYS A 445 24.02 -5.77 19.33
CA LYS A 445 24.62 -6.81 20.20
C LYS A 445 24.15 -6.71 21.66
N ASP A 446 23.94 -5.49 22.16
CA ASP A 446 23.62 -5.22 23.56
C ASP A 446 22.31 -4.42 23.67
N ILE A 447 21.19 -4.97 23.17
CA ILE A 447 19.86 -4.32 23.16
C ILE A 447 19.43 -3.76 24.54
N LYS A 448 19.92 -4.34 25.64
CA LYS A 448 19.70 -3.83 27.01
C LYS A 448 20.24 -2.40 27.24
N ASN A 449 21.23 -1.96 26.45
CA ASN A 449 21.80 -0.62 26.51
C ASN A 449 21.06 0.37 25.61
N LEU A 450 20.08 -0.09 24.81
CA LEU A 450 19.20 0.78 24.03
C LEU A 450 18.21 1.48 24.95
N TYR A 451 18.00 2.77 24.69
CA TYR A 451 17.08 3.61 25.45
C TYR A 451 15.69 2.95 25.54
N LYS A 452 15.10 3.03 26.75
CA LYS A 452 13.77 2.50 27.02
C LYS A 452 12.78 3.63 27.18
N PHE A 453 11.68 3.56 26.43
CA PHE A 453 10.58 4.51 26.43
C PHE A 453 9.76 4.36 27.72
N LYS A 454 9.52 5.48 28.42
CA LYS A 454 8.98 5.48 29.80
C LYS A 454 7.64 6.18 29.93
N SER A 455 7.26 6.99 28.94
CA SER A 455 6.01 7.72 28.95
C SER A 455 4.83 6.76 29.04
N THR A 456 3.79 7.21 29.72
CA THR A 456 2.56 6.45 29.94
C THR A 456 1.44 6.99 29.08
N PRO A 457 0.42 6.17 28.78
CA PRO A 457 -0.75 6.64 28.05
C PRO A 457 -1.47 7.80 28.76
N GLU A 458 -1.52 7.81 30.09
CA GLU A 458 -2.13 8.90 30.86
C GLU A 458 -1.35 10.22 30.71
N GLN A 459 -0.02 10.16 30.58
CA GLN A 459 0.78 11.36 30.30
C GLN A 459 0.50 11.86 28.88
N ALA A 460 0.37 10.96 27.90
CA ALA A 460 0.05 11.31 26.53
C ALA A 460 -1.33 11.98 26.45
N ASP A 461 -2.39 11.37 27.00
CA ASP A 461 -3.74 11.93 27.03
C ASP A 461 -3.77 13.31 27.69
N LYS A 462 -3.04 13.48 28.80
CA LYS A 462 -2.96 14.76 29.50
C LYS A 462 -2.33 15.85 28.62
N HIS A 463 -1.25 15.54 27.91
CA HIS A 463 -0.57 16.52 27.05
C HIS A 463 -1.34 16.76 25.75
N TRP A 464 -1.97 15.72 25.19
CA TRP A 464 -2.90 15.84 24.07
C TRP A 464 -4.04 16.79 24.42
N LYS A 465 -4.67 16.59 25.58
CA LYS A 465 -5.70 17.52 26.08
C LYS A 465 -5.18 18.96 26.24
N ARG A 466 -3.94 19.14 26.72
CA ARG A 466 -3.35 20.48 26.91
C ARG A 466 -3.18 21.22 25.58
N ILE A 467 -2.77 20.53 24.51
CA ILE A 467 -2.64 21.16 23.19
C ILE A 467 -4.04 21.50 22.64
N ILE A 468 -5.01 20.57 22.70
CA ILE A 468 -6.38 20.85 22.24
C ILE A 468 -6.97 22.05 23.00
N ASP A 469 -6.82 22.10 24.32
CA ASP A 469 -7.33 23.20 25.16
C ASP A 469 -6.68 24.55 24.83
N ALA A 470 -5.41 24.58 24.38
CA ALA A 470 -4.69 25.81 24.04
C ALA A 470 -5.25 26.48 22.77
N HIS A 471 -5.69 25.69 21.79
CA HIS A 471 -6.14 26.17 20.47
C HIS A 471 -7.64 26.44 20.37
N LYS A 472 -8.42 26.21 21.44
CA LYS A 472 -9.89 26.41 21.44
C LYS A 472 -10.34 27.81 21.05
N LYS A 473 -9.54 28.81 21.42
CA LYS A 473 -9.87 30.24 21.24
C LYS A 473 -9.23 30.86 20.02
N ASP A 474 -8.55 30.06 19.20
CA ASP A 474 -7.88 30.57 18.02
C ASP A 474 -8.88 31.22 17.08
N THR A 475 -8.50 32.36 16.54
CA THR A 475 -9.30 33.10 15.55
C THR A 475 -8.68 33.03 14.16
N GLN A 476 -7.46 32.50 14.05
CA GLN A 476 -6.71 32.29 12.82
C GLN A 476 -6.11 30.89 12.85
N LEU A 477 -5.89 30.29 11.68
CA LEU A 477 -5.28 28.99 11.52
C LEU A 477 -3.87 28.98 12.11
N ASP A 478 -3.68 28.20 13.17
CA ASP A 478 -2.36 27.71 13.57
C ASP A 478 -1.99 26.51 12.68
N VAL A 479 -1.04 26.74 11.76
CA VAL A 479 -0.59 25.75 10.77
C VAL A 479 0.08 24.55 11.45
N PRO A 480 1.08 24.71 12.35
CA PRO A 480 1.68 23.57 13.06
C PRO A 480 0.66 22.67 13.76
N PHE A 481 -0.30 23.25 14.47
CA PHE A 481 -1.35 22.50 15.16
C PHE A 481 -2.27 21.77 14.17
N ALA A 482 -2.70 22.44 13.09
CA ALA A 482 -3.54 21.81 12.06
C ALA A 482 -2.82 20.64 11.35
N THR A 483 -1.53 20.79 11.03
CA THR A 483 -0.69 19.72 10.48
C THR A 483 -0.61 18.53 11.44
N LEU A 484 -0.42 18.79 12.75
CA LEU A 484 -0.42 17.75 13.77
C LEU A 484 -1.74 16.97 13.81
N LEU A 485 -2.88 17.67 13.79
CA LEU A 485 -4.19 17.03 13.77
C LEU A 485 -4.39 16.19 12.50
N SER A 486 -4.02 16.74 11.35
CA SER A 486 -4.09 16.03 10.07
C SER A 486 -3.28 14.72 10.11
N LYS A 487 -2.03 14.77 10.56
CA LYS A 487 -1.17 13.58 10.70
C LYS A 487 -1.70 12.55 11.70
N ASN A 488 -2.38 13.00 12.76
CA ASN A 488 -3.00 12.07 13.71
C ASN A 488 -4.16 11.27 13.10
N TYR A 489 -4.87 11.85 12.12
CA TYR A 489 -6.05 11.22 11.50
C TYR A 489 -5.78 10.65 10.09
N GLU A 490 -4.62 10.91 9.49
CA GLU A 490 -4.25 10.48 8.12
C GLU A 490 -4.42 8.97 7.88
N ALA A 491 -4.24 8.15 8.92
CA ALA A 491 -4.37 6.69 8.87
C ALA A 491 -5.80 6.16 9.07
N TYR A 492 -6.83 7.01 9.15
CA TYR A 492 -8.24 6.56 9.08
C TYR A 492 -8.61 6.22 7.63
N SER A 493 -8.06 5.13 7.09
CA SER A 493 -8.53 4.53 5.83
C SER A 493 -9.06 3.12 6.10
N LEU A 494 -9.97 2.65 5.25
CA LEU A 494 -10.71 1.39 5.39
C LEU A 494 -9.86 0.12 5.55
N TYR A 495 -8.54 0.20 5.32
CA TYR A 495 -7.64 -0.95 5.22
C TYR A 495 -6.58 -1.06 6.32
N TYR A 496 -6.39 -0.02 7.15
CA TYR A 496 -5.34 0.00 8.18
C TYR A 496 -5.91 0.40 9.54
N ASP A 497 -5.60 -0.40 10.57
CA ASP A 497 -5.96 -0.07 11.95
C ASP A 497 -5.34 1.28 12.36
N HIS A 498 -6.12 2.09 13.08
CA HIS A 498 -5.87 3.51 13.34
C HIS A 498 -4.44 3.81 13.86
N GLU A 499 -3.52 4.29 13.01
CA GLU A 499 -2.18 4.75 13.43
C GLU A 499 -2.20 6.16 14.07
N ASN A 500 -3.17 6.43 14.93
CA ASN A 500 -3.15 7.65 15.73
C ASN A 500 -1.97 7.64 16.70
N TYR A 501 -1.75 8.76 17.40
CA TYR A 501 -0.62 8.87 18.33
C TYR A 501 -0.61 7.75 19.37
N TYR A 502 -1.78 7.25 19.79
CA TYR A 502 -1.88 6.24 20.83
C TYR A 502 -1.39 4.87 20.35
N LYS A 503 -1.74 4.50 19.11
CA LYS A 503 -1.23 3.29 18.46
C LYS A 503 0.28 3.41 18.21
N LYS A 504 0.76 4.53 17.67
CA LYS A 504 2.21 4.74 17.42
C LYS A 504 3.06 4.73 18.69
N LEU A 505 2.55 5.26 19.79
CA LEU A 505 3.29 5.34 21.06
C LEU A 505 3.22 4.05 21.89
N PHE A 506 2.08 3.36 21.88
CA PHE A 506 1.80 2.31 22.88
C PHE A 506 1.28 0.99 22.31
N ASP A 507 1.00 0.91 21.02
CA ASP A 507 0.29 -0.20 20.35
C ASP A 507 -1.15 -0.43 20.84
N ILE A 508 -1.76 0.55 21.50
CA ILE A 508 -3.08 0.40 22.12
C ILE A 508 -4.15 1.10 21.27
N LYS A 509 -5.28 0.42 21.07
CA LYS A 509 -6.47 1.05 20.51
C LYS A 509 -7.11 1.97 21.55
N ARG A 510 -7.07 3.27 21.31
CA ARG A 510 -7.75 4.30 22.11
C ARG A 510 -9.16 4.55 21.57
N LYS A 511 -10.13 4.67 22.48
CA LYS A 511 -11.48 5.13 22.16
C LYS A 511 -11.47 6.62 21.83
N ASN A 512 -12.21 7.02 20.80
CA ASN A 512 -12.35 8.43 20.47
C ASN A 512 -13.23 9.14 21.51
N ASP A 513 -12.80 10.32 21.94
CA ASP A 513 -13.44 11.06 23.02
C ASP A 513 -13.68 12.55 22.67
N LYS A 514 -13.98 13.35 23.69
CA LYS A 514 -14.24 14.79 23.55
C LYS A 514 -13.07 15.56 22.93
N THR A 515 -11.82 15.17 23.18
CA THR A 515 -10.65 15.84 22.60
C THR A 515 -10.54 15.58 21.11
N ASP A 516 -10.95 14.40 20.64
CA ASP A 516 -11.02 14.09 19.21
C ASP A 516 -12.11 14.92 18.52
N LEU A 517 -13.28 15.05 19.17
CA LEU A 517 -14.34 15.92 18.67
C LEU A 517 -13.87 17.37 18.55
N GLU A 518 -13.19 17.90 19.58
CA GLU A 518 -12.66 19.26 19.58
C GLU A 518 -11.56 19.47 18.51
N ALA A 519 -10.74 18.45 18.26
CA ALA A 519 -9.75 18.46 17.17
C ALA A 519 -10.41 18.49 15.79
N THR A 520 -11.40 17.62 15.54
CA THR A 520 -12.15 17.62 14.28
C THR A 520 -12.88 18.93 14.04
N GLN A 521 -13.49 19.50 15.09
CA GLN A 521 -14.13 20.82 15.03
C GLN A 521 -13.14 21.93 14.64
N TYR A 522 -11.89 21.85 15.11
CA TYR A 522 -10.86 22.81 14.71
C TYR A 522 -10.57 22.75 13.21
N LEU A 523 -10.38 21.55 12.64
CA LEU A 523 -10.15 21.36 11.20
C LEU A 523 -11.33 21.87 10.36
N ILE A 524 -12.56 21.57 10.78
CA ILE A 524 -13.79 22.07 10.11
C ILE A 524 -13.85 23.60 10.18
N LYS A 525 -13.62 24.18 11.36
CA LYS A 525 -13.71 25.61 11.59
C LYS A 525 -12.80 26.41 10.64
N PHE A 526 -11.58 25.92 10.43
CA PHE A 526 -10.54 26.58 9.64
C PHE A 526 -10.38 26.05 8.21
N ASN A 527 -11.31 25.22 7.72
CA ASN A 527 -11.22 24.58 6.40
C ASN A 527 -10.89 25.54 5.24
N GLU A 528 -11.53 26.71 5.16
CA GLU A 528 -11.24 27.69 4.10
C GLU A 528 -9.81 28.24 4.16
N GLN A 529 -9.29 28.47 5.38
CA GLN A 529 -7.91 28.93 5.58
C GLN A 529 -6.91 27.83 5.25
N ILE A 530 -7.25 26.58 5.57
CA ILE A 530 -6.47 25.39 5.21
C ILE A 530 -6.40 25.23 3.69
N GLN A 531 -7.54 25.32 2.99
CA GLN A 531 -7.59 25.29 1.53
C GLN A 531 -6.73 26.40 0.93
N THR A 532 -6.87 27.64 1.43
CA THR A 532 -6.05 28.77 0.97
C THR A 532 -4.55 28.53 1.22
N TYR A 533 -4.19 27.96 2.37
CA TYR A 533 -2.81 27.61 2.70
C TYR A 533 -2.26 26.56 1.72
N ASN A 534 -2.99 25.46 1.52
CA ASN A 534 -2.61 24.38 0.59
C ASN A 534 -2.53 24.90 -0.86
N ASP A 535 -3.50 25.70 -1.33
CA ASP A 535 -3.48 26.32 -2.66
C ASP A 535 -2.27 27.22 -2.90
N ASN A 536 -1.82 27.92 -1.85
CA ASN A 536 -0.60 28.73 -1.93
C ASN A 536 0.67 27.88 -1.92
N LEU A 537 0.63 26.70 -1.29
CA LEU A 537 1.72 25.74 -1.37
C LEU A 537 1.82 25.15 -2.78
N TYR A 538 0.71 24.72 -3.39
CA TYR A 538 0.69 24.16 -4.76
C TYR A 538 1.17 25.12 -5.85
N LYS A 539 1.19 26.43 -5.59
CA LYS A 539 1.71 27.47 -6.51
C LYS A 539 3.23 27.64 -6.44
N LYS A 540 3.91 27.02 -5.48
CA LYS A 540 5.38 27.06 -5.38
C LYS A 540 5.96 26.02 -6.33
N GLU A 541 7.01 26.39 -7.07
CA GLU A 541 7.70 25.50 -8.03
C GLU A 541 8.29 24.25 -7.35
N ASP A 542 8.73 24.36 -6.09
CA ASP A 542 9.41 23.29 -5.33
C ASP A 542 8.52 22.68 -4.21
N TYR A 543 7.21 22.55 -4.45
CA TYR A 543 6.27 22.11 -3.42
C TYR A 543 6.37 20.60 -3.10
N ILE A 544 6.42 20.26 -1.81
CA ILE A 544 6.43 18.88 -1.30
C ILE A 544 5.07 18.55 -0.66
N ASN A 545 4.49 17.40 -1.03
CA ASN A 545 3.21 16.93 -0.48
C ASN A 545 3.15 16.84 1.06
N LEU A 546 4.30 16.71 1.72
CA LEU A 546 4.42 16.58 3.17
C LEU A 546 4.07 17.87 3.95
N GLU A 547 4.03 19.04 3.30
CA GLU A 547 3.69 20.32 3.95
C GLU A 547 2.19 20.63 3.98
N THR A 548 1.36 19.85 3.28
CA THR A 548 -0.08 20.09 3.26
C THR A 548 -0.78 19.61 4.51
N ILE A 549 -1.85 20.33 4.84
CA ILE A 549 -2.81 19.92 5.85
C ILE A 549 -3.91 19.14 5.11
N ASN A 550 -3.87 17.81 5.22
CA ASN A 550 -4.87 16.94 4.63
C ASN A 550 -6.15 16.93 5.48
N VAL A 551 -7.23 17.50 4.95
CA VAL A 551 -8.59 17.46 5.52
C VAL A 551 -9.47 16.64 4.58
N ASN A 552 -9.15 15.36 4.43
CA ASN A 552 -9.96 14.45 3.64
C ASN A 552 -11.33 14.26 4.33
N THR A 553 -12.39 14.51 3.58
CA THR A 553 -13.76 14.46 4.10
C THR A 553 -14.12 13.07 4.64
N ASP A 554 -13.71 11.99 3.99
CA ASP A 554 -13.97 10.60 4.41
C ASP A 554 -13.24 10.23 5.69
N ILE A 555 -12.02 10.74 5.87
CA ILE A 555 -11.26 10.60 7.12
C ILE A 555 -12.03 11.27 8.26
N ILE A 556 -12.46 12.52 8.04
CA ILE A 556 -13.14 13.31 9.07
C ILE A 556 -14.49 12.69 9.45
N THR A 557 -15.29 12.24 8.48
CA THR A 557 -16.56 11.56 8.76
C THR A 557 -16.35 10.24 9.50
N SER A 558 -15.34 9.46 9.14
CA SER A 558 -14.99 8.23 9.85
C SER A 558 -14.64 8.49 11.31
N VAL A 559 -13.88 9.56 11.60
CA VAL A 559 -13.57 9.97 12.98
C VAL A 559 -14.83 10.39 13.73
N LEU A 560 -15.71 11.20 13.12
CA LEU A 560 -16.97 11.64 13.74
C LEU A 560 -17.90 10.48 14.07
N ASN A 561 -18.09 9.53 13.14
CA ASN A 561 -18.86 8.31 13.38
C ASN A 561 -18.27 7.51 14.53
N LYS A 562 -16.95 7.30 14.53
CA LYS A 562 -16.27 6.59 15.61
C LYS A 562 -16.44 7.26 16.97
N ILE A 563 -16.43 8.60 17.03
CA ILE A 563 -16.72 9.33 18.28
C ILE A 563 -18.14 9.02 18.78
N ALA A 564 -19.14 8.97 17.90
CA ALA A 564 -20.51 8.66 18.30
C ALA A 564 -20.69 7.20 18.76
N GLU A 565 -19.94 6.26 18.18
CA GLU A 565 -19.89 4.86 18.63
C GLU A 565 -19.18 4.71 19.98
N ASP A 566 -17.98 5.28 20.11
CA ASP A 566 -17.11 5.08 21.27
C ASP A 566 -17.55 5.88 22.50
N SER A 567 -18.16 7.06 22.26
CA SER A 567 -18.64 8.01 23.26
C SER A 567 -20.08 8.49 22.94
N PRO A 568 -21.11 7.62 23.12
CA PRO A 568 -22.49 7.93 22.73
C PRO A 568 -23.06 9.23 23.35
N GLU A 569 -22.57 9.64 24.52
CA GLU A 569 -22.94 10.91 25.16
C GLU A 569 -22.51 12.16 24.37
N LEU A 570 -21.62 12.01 23.39
CA LEU A 570 -21.18 13.05 22.47
C LEU A 570 -21.97 13.08 21.16
N SER A 571 -22.83 12.09 20.89
CA SER A 571 -23.52 11.95 19.59
C SER A 571 -24.28 13.21 19.17
N GLU A 572 -24.97 13.90 20.09
CA GLU A 572 -25.68 15.15 19.76
C GLU A 572 -24.71 16.26 19.33
N LYS A 573 -23.51 16.32 19.94
CA LYS A 573 -22.48 17.29 19.55
C LYS A 573 -21.81 16.90 18.24
N VAL A 574 -21.65 15.61 17.96
CA VAL A 574 -21.21 15.11 16.65
C VAL A 574 -22.21 15.54 15.57
N LYS A 575 -23.52 15.37 15.81
CA LYS A 575 -24.57 15.85 14.91
C LYS A 575 -24.46 17.35 14.62
N LEU A 576 -24.29 18.18 15.66
CA LEU A 576 -24.08 19.62 15.49
C LEU A 576 -22.82 19.96 14.69
N THR A 577 -21.77 19.14 14.83
CA THR A 577 -20.50 19.31 14.09
C THR A 577 -20.68 18.98 12.61
N TYR A 578 -21.45 17.94 12.27
CA TYR A 578 -21.86 17.66 10.89
C TYR A 578 -22.64 18.84 10.27
N ILE A 579 -23.60 19.41 11.02
CA ILE A 579 -24.40 20.54 10.57
C ILE A 579 -23.50 21.78 10.32
N GLU A 580 -22.56 22.07 11.22
CA GLU A 580 -21.59 23.17 11.03
C GLU A 580 -20.69 22.92 9.81
N GLY A 581 -20.19 21.69 9.65
CA GLY A 581 -19.36 21.33 8.49
C GLY A 581 -20.10 21.45 7.16
N LYS A 582 -21.41 21.12 7.12
CA LYS A 582 -22.27 21.38 5.95
C LYS A 582 -22.38 22.88 5.65
N GLN A 583 -22.59 23.72 6.66
CA GLN A 583 -22.64 25.18 6.50
C GLN A 583 -21.32 25.77 5.96
N LYS A 584 -20.20 25.19 6.36
CA LYS A 584 -18.84 25.55 5.91
C LYS A 584 -18.41 24.84 4.62
N LYS A 585 -19.32 24.11 3.95
CA LYS A 585 -19.06 23.37 2.71
C LYS A 585 -17.93 22.32 2.83
N VAL A 586 -17.65 21.85 4.04
CA VAL A 586 -16.74 20.73 4.30
C VAL A 586 -17.44 19.42 3.94
N PHE A 587 -18.71 19.31 4.33
CA PHE A 587 -19.56 18.14 4.09
C PHE A 587 -20.71 18.46 3.15
N ASP A 588 -21.14 17.46 2.40
CA ASP A 588 -22.38 17.46 1.64
C ASP A 588 -23.38 16.42 2.19
N TYR A 589 -24.49 16.21 1.47
CA TYR A 589 -25.52 15.25 1.86
C TYR A 589 -24.96 13.83 2.01
N GLU A 590 -24.12 13.38 1.07
CA GLU A 590 -23.58 12.02 1.06
C GLU A 590 -22.67 11.78 2.28
N ASN A 591 -21.94 12.80 2.72
CA ASN A 591 -21.11 12.70 3.92
C ASN A 591 -21.95 12.61 5.21
N LEU A 592 -23.10 13.28 5.28
CA LEU A 592 -23.96 13.29 6.46
C LEU A 592 -24.85 12.04 6.53
N LYS A 593 -25.31 11.55 5.38
CA LYS A 593 -26.34 10.49 5.28
C LYS A 593 -26.05 9.27 6.15
N PRO A 594 -24.87 8.60 6.09
CA PRO A 594 -24.62 7.39 6.88
C PRO A 594 -24.77 7.62 8.39
N PHE A 595 -24.29 8.77 8.88
CA PHE A 595 -24.40 9.13 10.30
C PHE A 595 -25.86 9.33 10.73
N PHE A 596 -26.65 10.04 9.92
CA PHE A 596 -28.06 10.28 10.24
C PHE A 596 -28.89 8.99 10.11
N GLU A 597 -28.58 8.12 9.15
CA GLU A 597 -29.21 6.80 9.01
C GLU A 597 -29.05 5.94 10.25
N GLU A 598 -27.82 5.89 10.77
CA GLU A 598 -27.48 5.04 11.90
C GLU A 598 -27.95 5.62 13.23
N PHE A 599 -27.66 6.91 13.48
CA PHE A 599 -27.84 7.50 14.81
C PHE A 599 -29.11 8.36 14.95
N TYR A 600 -29.66 8.89 13.84
CA TYR A 600 -30.80 9.82 13.86
C TYR A 600 -31.81 9.54 12.72
N PRO A 601 -32.34 8.31 12.57
CA PRO A 601 -33.12 7.88 11.40
C PRO A 601 -34.41 8.69 11.17
N GLU A 602 -34.97 9.31 12.22
CA GLU A 602 -36.11 10.21 12.11
C GLU A 602 -35.73 11.57 11.53
N GLU A 603 -34.55 12.10 11.91
CA GLU A 603 -34.03 13.38 11.40
C GLU A 603 -33.46 13.24 9.98
N GLN A 604 -33.06 12.03 9.58
CA GLN A 604 -32.64 11.71 8.21
C GLN A 604 -33.70 12.11 7.17
N ILE A 605 -34.99 11.93 7.48
CA ILE A 605 -36.10 12.32 6.59
C ILE A 605 -36.07 13.83 6.31
N THR A 606 -35.76 14.63 7.33
CA THR A 606 -35.65 16.09 7.19
C THR A 606 -34.39 16.47 6.40
N LEU A 607 -33.27 15.80 6.66
CA LEU A 607 -32.03 15.98 5.91
C LEU A 607 -32.22 15.68 4.42
N PHE A 608 -32.93 14.59 4.09
CA PHE A 608 -33.26 14.23 2.72
C PHE A 608 -34.18 15.24 2.07
N GLU A 609 -35.17 15.79 2.80
CA GLU A 609 -36.06 16.80 2.21
C GLU A 609 -35.28 18.06 1.79
N ASP A 610 -34.35 18.55 2.61
CA ASP A 610 -33.49 19.67 2.24
C ASP A 610 -32.65 19.37 0.99
N TYR A 611 -32.10 18.15 0.91
CA TYR A 611 -31.36 17.68 -0.26
C TYR A 611 -32.26 17.62 -1.50
N TYR A 612 -33.42 16.96 -1.41
CA TYR A 612 -34.40 16.88 -2.48
C TYR A 612 -34.81 18.25 -3.01
N GLN A 613 -35.07 19.23 -2.12
CA GLN A 613 -35.39 20.60 -2.54
C GLN A 613 -34.23 21.25 -3.30
N THR A 614 -32.99 21.06 -2.83
CA THR A 614 -31.80 21.56 -3.53
C THR A 614 -31.70 20.95 -4.94
N MET A 615 -31.92 19.65 -5.06
CA MET A 615 -31.82 18.90 -6.31
C MET A 615 -32.92 19.23 -7.31
N THR A 616 -34.11 19.62 -6.84
CA THR A 616 -35.30 19.88 -7.67
C THR A 616 -35.57 21.36 -7.95
N SER A 617 -34.90 22.28 -7.25
CA SER A 617 -35.14 23.73 -7.39
C SER A 617 -34.20 24.46 -8.34
N ALA A 618 -33.16 23.80 -8.86
CA ALA A 618 -32.19 24.44 -9.74
C ALA A 618 -32.80 24.82 -11.11
N ASP A 619 -33.78 24.03 -11.58
CA ASP A 619 -34.68 24.35 -12.69
C ASP A 619 -36.09 23.75 -12.45
N ALA A 620 -37.06 24.63 -12.17
CA ALA A 620 -38.42 24.21 -11.83
C ALA A 620 -39.24 23.67 -13.03
N SER A 621 -38.70 23.72 -14.26
CA SER A 621 -39.43 23.27 -15.46
C SER A 621 -39.33 21.76 -15.69
N ASN A 622 -38.22 21.13 -15.28
CA ASN A 622 -37.95 19.71 -15.49
C ASN A 622 -36.89 19.20 -14.51
N ILE A 623 -37.15 18.07 -13.85
CA ILE A 623 -36.21 17.43 -12.92
C ILE A 623 -34.86 17.10 -13.55
N ILE A 624 -34.83 16.62 -14.80
CA ILE A 624 -33.58 16.30 -15.52
C ILE A 624 -32.73 17.57 -15.68
N LEU A 625 -33.34 18.69 -16.08
CA LEU A 625 -32.63 19.96 -16.23
C LEU A 625 -32.13 20.51 -14.89
N SER A 626 -32.91 20.32 -13.82
CA SER A 626 -32.49 20.70 -12.48
C SER A 626 -31.26 19.90 -12.04
N LEU A 627 -31.32 18.58 -12.20
CA LEU A 627 -30.20 17.70 -11.88
C LEU A 627 -28.97 18.00 -12.77
N ASP A 628 -29.15 18.27 -14.06
CA ASP A 628 -28.07 18.57 -15.03
C ASP A 628 -27.28 19.79 -14.57
N LYS A 629 -28.02 20.81 -14.12
CA LYS A 629 -27.46 22.06 -13.62
C LYS A 629 -26.69 21.87 -12.32
N VAL A 630 -27.21 21.06 -11.39
CA VAL A 630 -26.51 20.76 -10.13
C VAL A 630 -25.24 19.95 -10.42
N TYR A 631 -25.32 18.93 -11.28
CA TYR A 631 -24.18 18.10 -11.67
C TYR A 631 -23.08 18.92 -12.35
N SER A 632 -23.45 19.79 -13.29
CA SER A 632 -22.50 20.67 -14.00
C SER A 632 -21.81 21.69 -13.09
N GLN A 633 -22.40 22.00 -11.93
CA GLN A 633 -21.84 22.91 -10.92
C GLN A 633 -21.00 22.17 -9.88
N ASN A 634 -21.08 20.84 -9.83
CA ASN A 634 -20.32 20.05 -8.90
C ASN A 634 -18.86 19.91 -9.39
N THR A 635 -17.94 20.50 -8.65
CA THR A 635 -16.50 20.48 -8.96
C THR A 635 -15.80 19.26 -8.37
N LYS A 636 -16.45 18.54 -7.44
CA LYS A 636 -15.97 17.26 -6.93
C LYS A 636 -16.49 16.17 -7.88
N GLN A 637 -15.60 15.54 -8.64
CA GLN A 637 -15.90 14.42 -9.55
C GLN A 637 -16.31 13.14 -8.78
N GLN A 638 -17.17 13.25 -7.76
CA GLN A 638 -17.63 12.12 -6.94
C GLN A 638 -18.42 11.10 -7.75
N PHE A 639 -19.04 11.56 -8.84
CA PHE A 639 -19.74 10.72 -9.79
C PHE A 639 -19.04 10.84 -11.15
N ASN A 640 -18.50 9.72 -11.63
CA ASN A 640 -17.77 9.67 -12.90
C ASN A 640 -18.69 9.81 -14.13
N ASP A 641 -19.99 9.64 -13.94
CA ASP A 641 -20.98 9.65 -15.01
C ASP A 641 -22.34 10.20 -14.56
N TRP A 642 -22.98 10.91 -15.49
CA TRP A 642 -24.29 11.53 -15.32
C TRP A 642 -25.41 10.51 -15.09
N ILE A 643 -25.36 9.35 -15.77
CA ILE A 643 -26.39 8.31 -15.59
C ILE A 643 -26.32 7.77 -14.17
N TYR A 644 -25.12 7.49 -13.67
CA TYR A 644 -24.94 7.03 -12.31
C TYR A 644 -25.42 8.06 -11.28
N TYR A 645 -25.09 9.35 -11.46
CA TYR A 645 -25.59 10.42 -10.60
C TYR A 645 -27.12 10.51 -10.55
N LYS A 646 -27.76 10.50 -11.72
CA LYS A 646 -29.23 10.51 -11.86
C LYS A 646 -29.86 9.30 -11.18
N ASN A 647 -29.30 8.11 -11.41
CA ASN A 647 -29.81 6.86 -10.84
C ASN A 647 -29.62 6.82 -9.31
N ASN A 648 -28.50 7.37 -8.79
CA ASN A 648 -28.28 7.50 -7.35
C ASN A 648 -29.37 8.36 -6.70
N PHE A 649 -29.69 9.52 -7.29
CA PHE A 649 -30.76 10.39 -6.79
C PHE A 649 -32.15 9.73 -6.86
N ALA A 650 -32.43 8.98 -7.94
CA ALA A 650 -33.68 8.23 -8.09
C ALA A 650 -33.83 7.14 -7.03
N ASN A 651 -32.77 6.37 -6.79
CA ASN A 651 -32.70 5.35 -5.74
C ASN A 651 -32.94 5.98 -4.36
N GLU A 652 -32.30 7.11 -4.08
CA GLU A 652 -32.43 7.80 -2.80
C GLU A 652 -33.86 8.27 -2.54
N CYS A 653 -34.50 8.87 -3.56
CA CYS A 653 -35.91 9.24 -3.51
C CYS A 653 -36.81 8.04 -3.18
N ASN A 654 -36.51 6.87 -3.75
CA ASN A 654 -37.28 5.67 -3.49
C ASN A 654 -37.02 5.10 -2.09
N ASN A 655 -35.77 4.99 -1.67
CA ASN A 655 -35.37 4.38 -0.40
C ASN A 655 -35.96 5.12 0.79
N ILE A 656 -35.88 6.45 0.80
CA ILE A 656 -36.48 7.27 1.88
C ILE A 656 -38.01 7.17 1.86
N ALA A 657 -38.62 7.11 0.67
CA ALA A 657 -40.06 6.93 0.55
C ALA A 657 -40.53 5.56 1.07
N TRP A 658 -39.77 4.49 0.79
CA TRP A 658 -40.01 3.15 1.32
C TRP A 658 -39.85 3.09 2.84
N GLN A 659 -38.81 3.71 3.39
CA GLN A 659 -38.64 3.83 4.84
C GLN A 659 -39.87 4.44 5.54
N ILE A 660 -40.51 5.44 4.91
CA ILE A 660 -41.76 6.04 5.40
C ILE A 660 -42.93 5.04 5.32
N VAL A 661 -43.02 4.24 4.27
CA VAL A 661 -44.01 3.16 4.18
C VAL A 661 -43.84 2.17 5.33
N GLU A 662 -42.62 1.72 5.59
CA GLU A 662 -42.34 0.72 6.61
C GLU A 662 -42.59 1.24 8.03
N LYS A 663 -42.06 2.43 8.34
CA LYS A 663 -41.97 2.95 9.71
C LYS A 663 -43.04 3.99 10.05
N HIS A 664 -43.64 4.65 9.06
CA HIS A 664 -44.51 5.80 9.25
C HIS A 664 -45.84 5.74 8.48
N ARG A 665 -46.35 4.55 8.14
CA ARG A 665 -47.62 4.35 7.38
C ARG A 665 -48.89 5.02 7.92
N ASN A 666 -48.87 5.52 9.15
CA ASN A 666 -50.01 6.23 9.75
C ASN A 666 -49.82 7.77 9.76
N ASN A 667 -48.66 8.27 9.37
CA ASN A 667 -48.36 9.69 9.34
C ASN A 667 -48.67 10.27 7.95
N LYS A 668 -49.86 10.86 7.82
CA LYS A 668 -50.34 11.43 6.55
C LYS A 668 -49.41 12.46 5.93
N ALA A 669 -48.82 13.35 6.75
CA ALA A 669 -47.92 14.39 6.24
C ALA A 669 -46.63 13.80 5.66
N LEU A 670 -46.08 12.76 6.29
CA LEU A 670 -44.91 12.06 5.75
C LEU A 670 -45.25 11.25 4.50
N LEU A 671 -46.42 10.60 4.47
CA LEU A 671 -46.89 9.87 3.29
C LEU A 671 -47.07 10.78 2.07
N GLU A 672 -47.58 12.00 2.24
CA GLU A 672 -47.70 12.98 1.15
C GLU A 672 -46.34 13.39 0.58
N LYS A 673 -45.33 13.57 1.45
CA LYS A 673 -43.95 13.85 1.03
C LYS A 673 -43.32 12.66 0.32
N ALA A 674 -43.40 11.47 0.90
CA ALA A 674 -42.91 10.23 0.32
C ALA A 674 -43.54 9.94 -1.04
N LEU A 675 -44.84 10.20 -1.21
CA LEU A 675 -45.54 10.06 -2.48
C LEU A 675 -44.93 10.96 -3.56
N LYS A 676 -44.54 12.20 -3.20
CA LYS A 676 -43.83 13.11 -4.12
C LYS A 676 -42.46 12.57 -4.49
N TRP A 677 -41.67 12.11 -3.52
CA TRP A 677 -40.31 11.59 -3.76
C TRP A 677 -40.32 10.31 -4.59
N SER A 678 -41.17 9.34 -4.26
CA SER A 678 -41.35 8.12 -5.03
C SER A 678 -41.89 8.38 -6.45
N LYS A 679 -42.71 9.42 -6.64
CA LYS A 679 -43.08 9.86 -8.00
C LYS A 679 -41.87 10.38 -8.78
N THR A 680 -40.97 11.12 -8.13
CA THR A 680 -39.74 11.62 -8.78
C THR A 680 -38.82 10.50 -9.22
N SER A 681 -38.66 9.41 -8.45
CA SER A 681 -37.86 8.27 -8.90
C SER A 681 -38.42 7.65 -10.18
N LEU A 682 -39.75 7.55 -10.31
CA LEU A 682 -40.44 7.09 -11.53
C LEU A 682 -40.37 8.08 -12.70
N GLU A 683 -40.19 9.37 -12.45
CA GLU A 683 -39.93 10.35 -13.52
C GLU A 683 -38.53 10.17 -14.13
N LEU A 684 -37.59 9.66 -13.34
CA LEU A 684 -36.20 9.44 -13.74
C LEU A 684 -35.95 8.03 -14.30
N GLU A 685 -36.69 7.03 -13.81
CA GLU A 685 -36.69 5.63 -14.23
C GLU A 685 -38.11 5.03 -14.17
N SER A 686 -38.85 5.14 -15.27
CA SER A 686 -40.30 4.87 -15.32
C SER A 686 -40.70 3.39 -15.34
N GLU A 687 -39.72 2.49 -15.49
CA GLU A 687 -39.92 1.04 -15.62
C GLU A 687 -39.17 0.25 -14.54
N ASN A 688 -38.67 0.91 -13.48
CA ASN A 688 -38.04 0.21 -12.36
C ASN A 688 -39.12 -0.46 -11.46
N PRO A 689 -39.16 -1.80 -11.32
CA PRO A 689 -40.20 -2.48 -10.56
C PRO A 689 -40.22 -2.14 -9.07
N HIS A 690 -39.07 -1.88 -8.45
CA HIS A 690 -38.98 -1.48 -7.04
C HIS A 690 -39.61 -0.11 -6.79
N TYR A 691 -39.43 0.83 -7.73
CA TYR A 691 -39.99 2.17 -7.61
C TYR A 691 -41.50 2.15 -7.79
N LEU A 692 -41.99 1.33 -8.72
CA LEU A 692 -43.43 1.13 -8.95
C LEU A 692 -44.10 0.51 -7.73
N ASP A 693 -43.46 -0.48 -7.09
CA ASP A 693 -43.97 -1.11 -5.87
C ASP A 693 -44.08 -0.12 -4.70
N THR A 694 -43.01 0.66 -4.45
CA THR A 694 -43.01 1.70 -3.40
C THR A 694 -44.11 2.74 -3.65
N TYR A 695 -44.24 3.21 -4.89
CA TYR A 695 -45.25 4.19 -5.27
C TYR A 695 -46.68 3.63 -5.12
N ALA A 696 -46.90 2.36 -5.46
CA ALA A 696 -48.18 1.70 -5.29
C ALA A 696 -48.60 1.62 -3.81
N HIS A 697 -47.68 1.26 -2.92
CA HIS A 697 -47.92 1.27 -1.46
C HIS A 697 -48.34 2.66 -0.98
N LEU A 698 -47.61 3.70 -1.39
CA LEU A 698 -47.89 5.09 -1.01
C LEU A 698 -49.25 5.56 -1.55
N LEU A 699 -49.59 5.24 -2.79
CA LEU A 699 -50.91 5.51 -3.37
C LEU A 699 -52.01 4.82 -2.57
N TYR A 700 -51.78 3.56 -2.14
CA TYR A 700 -52.75 2.82 -1.36
C TYR A 700 -52.99 3.48 0.01
N PHE A 701 -51.93 3.80 0.74
CA PHE A 701 -52.00 4.43 2.07
C PHE A 701 -52.50 5.88 2.04
N THR A 702 -52.42 6.54 0.88
CA THR A 702 -53.00 7.88 0.64
C THR A 702 -54.41 7.84 0.02
N ASN A 703 -55.07 6.68 0.05
CA ASN A 703 -56.45 6.42 -0.44
C ASN A 703 -56.66 6.49 -1.96
N ASN A 704 -55.61 6.40 -2.77
CA ASN A 704 -55.69 6.26 -4.24
C ASN A 704 -55.58 4.78 -4.68
N LYS A 705 -56.51 3.95 -4.18
CA LYS A 705 -56.41 2.48 -4.27
C LYS A 705 -56.47 1.92 -5.69
N GLU A 706 -57.28 2.50 -6.57
CA GLU A 706 -57.39 2.03 -7.96
C GLU A 706 -56.06 2.21 -8.70
N LYS A 707 -55.46 3.40 -8.58
CA LYS A 707 -54.17 3.71 -9.17
C LYS A 707 -53.03 2.91 -8.54
N ALA A 708 -53.13 2.61 -7.23
CA ALA A 708 -52.18 1.73 -6.56
C ALA A 708 -52.17 0.33 -7.20
N ILE A 709 -53.34 -0.29 -7.38
CA ILE A 709 -53.48 -1.61 -8.01
C ILE A 709 -52.97 -1.59 -9.46
N GLU A 710 -53.30 -0.54 -10.22
CA GLU A 710 -52.78 -0.36 -11.59
C GLU A 710 -51.24 -0.29 -11.62
N THR A 711 -50.66 0.51 -10.73
CA THR A 711 -49.20 0.69 -10.62
C THR A 711 -48.53 -0.62 -10.22
N GLN A 712 -49.06 -1.33 -9.24
CA GLN A 712 -48.54 -2.62 -8.79
C GLN A 712 -48.62 -3.69 -9.89
N ARG A 713 -49.71 -3.69 -10.67
CA ARG A 713 -49.86 -4.59 -11.82
C ARG A 713 -48.83 -4.30 -12.91
N LYS A 714 -48.51 -3.02 -13.15
CA LYS A 714 -47.42 -2.64 -14.07
C LYS A 714 -46.08 -3.21 -13.59
N ALA A 715 -45.76 -3.09 -12.30
CA ALA A 715 -44.53 -3.64 -11.72
C ALA A 715 -44.44 -5.16 -11.95
N PHE A 716 -45.53 -5.87 -11.69
CA PHE A 716 -45.61 -7.32 -11.92
C PHE A 716 -45.41 -7.70 -13.39
N GLN A 717 -46.01 -6.96 -14.33
CA GLN A 717 -45.87 -7.23 -15.76
C GLN A 717 -44.44 -7.04 -16.28
N ILE A 718 -43.70 -6.06 -15.75
CA ILE A 718 -42.29 -5.85 -16.11
C ILE A 718 -41.46 -7.06 -15.68
N LEU A 719 -41.62 -7.51 -14.43
CA LEU A 719 -40.94 -8.71 -13.91
C LEU A 719 -41.42 -10.02 -14.54
N GLU A 720 -42.66 -10.06 -15.05
CA GLU A 720 -43.17 -11.23 -15.78
C GLU A 720 -42.44 -11.42 -17.12
N ASN A 721 -42.07 -10.32 -17.76
CA ASN A 721 -41.38 -10.30 -19.05
C ASN A 721 -39.86 -10.37 -18.93
N SER A 722 -39.30 -10.23 -17.73
CA SER A 722 -37.87 -10.38 -17.47
C SER A 722 -37.41 -11.84 -17.55
N GLN A 723 -36.22 -12.07 -18.12
CA GLN A 723 -35.58 -13.39 -18.21
C GLN A 723 -34.51 -13.61 -17.14
N GLU A 724 -34.37 -12.69 -16.19
CA GLU A 724 -33.27 -12.69 -15.24
C GLU A 724 -33.64 -13.46 -13.95
N ASP A 725 -32.84 -14.48 -13.62
CA ASP A 725 -33.13 -15.41 -12.51
C ASP A 725 -33.10 -14.75 -11.13
N TYR A 726 -32.38 -13.64 -10.96
CA TYR A 726 -32.24 -12.95 -9.68
C TYR A 726 -33.49 -12.12 -9.30
N GLU A 727 -34.44 -11.93 -10.22
CA GLU A 727 -35.66 -11.15 -9.97
C GLU A 727 -36.85 -12.01 -9.50
N GLN A 728 -36.68 -13.34 -9.37
CA GLN A 728 -37.79 -14.25 -9.03
C GLN A 728 -38.38 -14.01 -7.64
N GLU A 729 -37.55 -13.65 -6.65
CA GLU A 729 -38.00 -13.35 -5.29
C GLU A 729 -38.88 -12.09 -5.28
N LEU A 730 -38.37 -11.00 -5.87
CA LEU A 730 -39.10 -9.75 -6.03
C LEU A 730 -40.43 -9.94 -6.80
N LYS A 731 -40.43 -10.78 -7.84
CA LYS A 731 -41.63 -11.08 -8.61
C LYS A 731 -42.72 -11.72 -7.76
N GLU A 732 -42.38 -12.68 -6.91
CA GLU A 732 -43.35 -13.30 -6.02
C GLU A 732 -43.80 -12.35 -4.91
N GLU A 733 -42.93 -11.49 -4.38
CA GLU A 733 -43.30 -10.43 -3.44
C GLU A 733 -44.32 -9.46 -4.05
N ILE A 734 -44.00 -8.89 -5.22
CA ILE A 734 -44.87 -7.94 -5.94
C ILE A 734 -46.23 -8.56 -6.27
N LYS A 735 -46.26 -9.85 -6.66
CA LYS A 735 -47.49 -10.61 -6.92
C LYS A 735 -48.32 -10.83 -5.66
N GLN A 736 -47.69 -11.09 -4.53
CA GLN A 736 -48.39 -11.21 -3.24
C GLN A 736 -48.96 -9.85 -2.82
N THR A 737 -48.19 -8.77 -2.94
CA THR A 737 -48.63 -7.40 -2.68
C THR A 737 -49.83 -7.04 -3.56
N LEU A 738 -49.80 -7.35 -4.86
CA LEU A 738 -50.92 -7.11 -5.78
C LEU A 738 -52.21 -7.79 -5.29
N LYS A 739 -52.13 -9.07 -4.91
CA LYS A 739 -53.29 -9.81 -4.36
C LYS A 739 -53.81 -9.20 -3.06
N LYS A 740 -52.92 -8.74 -2.17
CA LYS A 740 -53.31 -8.05 -0.92
C LYS A 740 -54.00 -6.72 -1.22
N MET A 741 -53.49 -5.92 -2.15
CA MET A 741 -54.12 -4.67 -2.55
C MET A 741 -55.51 -4.90 -3.16
N GLU A 742 -55.66 -5.88 -4.07
CA GLU A 742 -56.93 -6.23 -4.72
C GLU A 742 -57.98 -6.75 -3.73
N SER A 743 -57.55 -7.49 -2.70
CA SER A 743 -58.44 -8.00 -1.63
C SER A 743 -58.68 -7.01 -0.49
N GLY A 744 -57.99 -5.87 -0.48
CA GLY A 744 -58.14 -4.84 0.54
C GLY A 744 -57.43 -5.14 1.87
N SER A 745 -56.44 -6.03 1.87
CA SER A 745 -55.81 -6.60 3.07
C SER A 745 -54.35 -6.18 3.29
N ILE A 746 -53.93 -5.05 2.69
CA ILE A 746 -52.56 -4.54 2.82
C ILE A 746 -52.31 -3.81 4.13
#